data_AF-A0A931JY32-F1
#
_entry.id   AF-A0A931JY32-F1
#
_cell.length_a   1.000
_cell.length_b   1.000
_cell.length_c   1.000
_cell.angle_alpha   90.00
_cell.angle_beta   90.00
_cell.angle_gamma   90.00
#
_symmetry.space_group_name_H-M   'P 1'
#
loop_
_entity.id
_entity.type
_entity.pdbx_description
1 polymer ?
#
loop_
_entity_poly.entity_id
_entity_poly.type
_entity_poly.pdbx_seq_one_letter_code
_entity_poly.pdbx_strand_id
1 'polypeptide(L)'
;MKISRAMAGVVLSVFAAWAIGQAPPPSGQPTAPAPARAGQVLPAPVVLGQRLRHDRNAQRDLSAVVVVPDAESYLAAISAWTPTTIFPVLIDDGSRVGREDVARFVRGYRPQRVLTWAKPGSKPVHQATLEELQGVVAKVWGAEKADGPAGLAETIAAWKKAGHTPAGLVVVGANDTAWTAGVALAAARGEILLSTKVQGPVDRACSPDDADALSREVEQAAEASGYSWRGMGDDLEAVTLCVGVPNRIIKGPNDFFAMTDKIGRLGAGLGARERWAWAGQIFGTPSHAAYMAMCGLFLEPRGAWLFDGYEDGPPWNEFSCREAAKVLGQVKLQCEVIGPPGNDLARWQGRAARPVEAGLIFVNTKGNDDFFDLNKGRALPGDVPELTLPAAVSMVHSWSASNIGRRDRLAGRWLERGVFCYAGSVSEPYLQAFVPTPNACGRLLAGAPFGASLRQDNAPLWKIAIFGDPLYALGATGKRVGDDPALKGAASIDAGLRDMLTQGDLDRAVRVLLMQGRDDAVTKVAEAVLNDPGQKLTPEAASDCVLPAFRMSRNDLVWKIFARGGSVALHDPALLDALWLSTKPLLEGHADGALFGLMEQALRPEQAARDAGVLGRAIMQVQGIDAARAMFERIKNATTDSKLKEAMGRAANSPPESW
;
A
#
# COMPACT_ATOMS: atom_id res chain seq x y z
N MET A 1 -20.32 59.20 18.13
CA MET A 1 -20.43 59.86 16.81
C MET A 1 -20.00 58.88 15.73
N LYS A 2 -20.67 58.91 14.59
CA LYS A 2 -20.77 57.87 13.54
C LYS A 2 -19.77 58.13 12.40
N ILE A 3 -19.36 57.05 11.70
CA ILE A 3 -18.93 56.97 10.25
C ILE A 3 -17.46 57.45 9.99
N SER A 4 -16.57 56.83 9.20
CA SER A 4 -16.64 55.95 8.01
C SER A 4 -15.28 55.28 7.63
N ARG A 5 -15.33 54.05 7.08
CA ARG A 5 -14.70 53.45 5.85
C ARG A 5 -13.25 53.82 5.42
N ALA A 6 -12.45 53.03 4.69
CA ALA A 6 -12.34 51.62 4.27
C ALA A 6 -11.14 51.52 3.26
N MET A 7 -10.69 50.29 2.96
CA MET A 7 -10.02 49.79 1.73
C MET A 7 -8.48 49.63 1.62
N ALA A 8 -8.11 48.38 1.23
CA ALA A 8 -7.09 47.88 0.28
C ALA A 8 -5.60 48.27 0.49
N GLY A 9 -4.57 47.45 0.23
CA GLY A 9 -4.38 46.15 -0.39
C GLY A 9 -2.94 46.07 -0.96
N VAL A 10 -2.22 44.98 -0.67
CA VAL A 10 -1.20 44.26 -1.51
C VAL A 10 0.20 44.88 -1.83
N VAL A 11 1.24 44.23 -1.24
CA VAL A 11 2.52 43.65 -1.78
C VAL A 11 3.58 44.53 -2.49
N LEU A 12 4.84 44.52 -1.99
CA LEU A 12 6.06 43.94 -2.62
C LEU A 12 7.38 44.27 -1.85
N SER A 13 8.25 43.25 -1.81
CA SER A 13 9.72 43.29 -1.91
C SER A 13 10.66 43.41 -0.70
N VAL A 14 11.73 42.62 -0.85
CA VAL A 14 12.80 42.20 0.05
C VAL A 14 14.17 42.73 -0.45
N PHE A 15 15.14 42.76 0.47
CA PHE A 15 16.61 42.59 0.33
C PHE A 15 17.54 43.80 0.21
N ALA A 16 18.45 43.89 1.20
CA ALA A 16 19.87 44.24 1.16
C ALA A 16 20.45 43.98 2.57
N ALA A 17 21.71 43.60 2.86
CA ALA A 17 22.87 43.11 2.11
C ALA A 17 23.86 42.55 3.17
N TRP A 18 24.77 41.66 2.76
CA TRP A 18 25.89 41.13 3.55
C TRP A 18 27.23 41.74 3.10
N ALA A 19 28.21 41.82 4.02
CA ALA A 19 29.67 41.87 3.79
C ALA A 19 30.39 41.86 5.17
N ILE A 20 31.53 41.23 5.50
CA ILE A 20 32.59 40.37 4.89
C ILE A 20 33.40 39.74 6.06
N GLY A 21 34.00 38.54 5.90
CA GLY A 21 35.20 38.15 6.69
C GLY A 21 35.55 36.65 6.91
N GLN A 22 36.09 35.98 5.87
CA GLN A 22 37.03 34.81 5.81
C GLN A 22 36.82 33.47 6.58
N ALA A 23 37.14 32.36 5.87
CA ALA A 23 36.78 30.94 6.10
C ALA A 23 37.89 30.03 6.71
N PRO A 24 37.56 28.79 7.14
CA PRO A 24 37.91 27.57 6.36
C PRO A 24 36.87 26.39 6.46
N PRO A 25 37.13 25.14 5.95
CA PRO A 25 36.86 24.53 4.63
C PRO A 25 35.57 23.61 4.57
N PRO A 26 35.23 22.94 3.44
CA PRO A 26 33.85 22.80 2.96
C PRO A 26 33.06 21.66 3.62
N SER A 27 32.15 22.03 4.52
CA SER A 27 30.91 21.29 4.70
C SER A 27 29.97 21.68 3.57
N GLY A 28 29.61 20.71 2.72
CA GLY A 28 28.64 20.92 1.64
C GLY A 28 27.26 21.20 2.21
N GLN A 29 26.96 22.47 2.48
CA GLN A 29 25.63 22.95 2.82
C GLN A 29 24.80 23.23 1.55
N PRO A 30 23.49 22.95 1.58
CA PRO A 30 22.60 23.07 0.45
C PRO A 30 22.47 24.53 -0.02
N THR A 31 22.57 24.72 -1.33
CA THR A 31 22.39 26.00 -2.01
C THR A 31 20.98 26.54 -1.76
N ALA A 32 20.89 27.79 -1.31
CA ALA A 32 19.62 28.52 -1.16
C ALA A 32 18.89 28.63 -2.50
N PRO A 33 17.54 28.65 -2.52
CA PRO A 33 16.78 28.80 -3.76
C PRO A 33 17.02 30.20 -4.35
N ALA A 34 17.45 30.24 -5.61
CA ALA A 34 17.54 31.48 -6.37
C ALA A 34 16.15 32.13 -6.50
N PRO A 35 16.06 33.48 -6.53
CA PRO A 35 14.79 34.15 -6.74
C PRO A 35 14.19 33.75 -8.09
N ALA A 36 12.92 33.38 -8.07
CA ALA A 36 12.13 33.04 -9.24
C ALA A 36 12.16 34.18 -10.27
N ARG A 37 12.80 33.93 -11.42
CA ARG A 37 12.69 34.79 -12.60
C ARG A 37 11.26 34.73 -13.14
N ALA A 38 10.74 35.88 -13.57
CA ALA A 38 9.50 35.97 -14.33
C ALA A 38 9.61 35.09 -15.61
N GLY A 39 8.68 34.15 -15.77
CA GLY A 39 8.69 33.10 -16.79
C GLY A 39 8.88 31.67 -16.26
N GLN A 40 8.51 31.38 -14.99
CA GLN A 40 8.74 30.05 -14.38
C GLN A 40 8.06 28.92 -15.15
N VAL A 41 8.88 28.09 -15.81
CA VAL A 41 8.50 26.75 -16.25
C VAL A 41 8.18 25.93 -15.00
N LEU A 42 6.99 25.32 -14.96
CA LEU A 42 6.59 24.44 -13.86
C LEU A 42 7.56 23.25 -13.74
N PRO A 43 7.86 22.75 -12.52
CA PRO A 43 8.68 21.56 -12.37
C PRO A 43 8.08 20.34 -13.10
N ALA A 44 8.91 19.51 -13.72
CA ALA A 44 8.47 18.32 -14.46
C ALA A 44 7.48 17.42 -13.68
N PRO A 45 7.67 17.11 -12.38
CA PRO A 45 6.68 16.35 -11.61
C PRO A 45 5.27 16.96 -11.63
N VAL A 46 5.18 18.30 -11.61
CA VAL A 46 3.92 19.04 -11.61
C VAL A 46 3.29 19.03 -13.01
N VAL A 47 4.12 19.15 -14.06
CA VAL A 47 3.66 19.05 -15.45
C VAL A 47 3.07 17.66 -15.74
N LEU A 48 3.77 16.60 -15.33
CA LEU A 48 3.27 15.24 -15.40
C LEU A 48 1.94 15.09 -14.66
N GLY A 49 1.86 15.62 -13.43
CA GLY A 49 0.61 15.67 -12.66
C GLY A 49 -0.56 16.36 -13.36
N GLN A 50 -0.28 17.47 -14.07
CA GLN A 50 -1.29 18.19 -14.84
C GLN A 50 -1.80 17.38 -16.03
N ARG A 51 -0.91 16.66 -16.73
CA ARG A 51 -1.28 15.75 -17.83
C ARG A 51 -2.19 14.62 -17.33
N LEU A 52 -1.78 13.95 -16.24
CA LEU A 52 -2.59 12.89 -15.62
C LEU A 52 -3.98 13.39 -15.23
N ARG A 53 -4.06 14.59 -14.63
CA ARG A 53 -5.34 15.20 -14.27
C ARG A 53 -6.17 15.57 -15.50
N HIS A 54 -5.55 16.03 -16.59
CA HIS A 54 -6.26 16.31 -17.84
C HIS A 54 -6.95 15.05 -18.38
N ASP A 55 -6.21 13.95 -18.48
CA ASP A 55 -6.73 12.67 -18.96
C ASP A 55 -7.84 12.15 -18.04
N ARG A 56 -7.64 12.24 -16.72
CA ARG A 56 -8.64 11.80 -15.73
C ARG A 56 -9.89 12.67 -15.71
N ASN A 57 -9.80 13.97 -16.00
CA ASN A 57 -10.97 14.84 -16.13
C ASN A 57 -11.84 14.48 -17.36
N ALA A 58 -11.26 13.87 -18.38
CA ALA A 58 -12.01 13.36 -19.54
C ALA A 58 -12.68 12.01 -19.25
N GLN A 59 -12.32 11.34 -18.16
CA GLN A 59 -12.83 10.03 -17.77
C GLN A 59 -14.01 10.10 -16.79
N ARG A 60 -14.91 9.14 -16.93
CA ARG A 60 -16.01 8.86 -16.01
C ARG A 60 -15.78 7.53 -15.33
N ASP A 61 -15.89 7.52 -14.02
CA ASP A 61 -15.74 6.33 -13.20
C ASP A 61 -17.13 5.82 -12.79
N LEU A 62 -17.52 4.62 -13.18
CA LEU A 62 -18.84 4.10 -12.79
C LEU A 62 -18.88 3.83 -11.29
N SER A 63 -20.00 4.17 -10.65
CA SER A 63 -20.23 3.94 -9.22
C SER A 63 -20.65 2.50 -8.91
N ALA A 64 -20.09 1.54 -9.65
CA ALA A 64 -20.25 0.11 -9.44
C ALA A 64 -18.86 -0.54 -9.34
N VAL A 65 -18.70 -1.51 -8.44
CA VAL A 65 -17.51 -2.39 -8.40
C VAL A 65 -17.91 -3.73 -9.00
N VAL A 66 -17.12 -4.25 -9.93
CA VAL A 66 -17.31 -5.57 -10.51
C VAL A 66 -16.33 -6.54 -9.87
N VAL A 67 -16.84 -7.60 -9.26
CA VAL A 67 -16.08 -8.70 -8.69
C VAL A 67 -16.16 -9.89 -9.64
N VAL A 68 -15.00 -10.39 -10.06
CA VAL A 68 -14.88 -11.53 -10.97
C VAL A 68 -14.16 -12.70 -10.28
N PRO A 69 -14.41 -13.95 -10.68
CA PRO A 69 -13.84 -15.11 -10.00
C PRO A 69 -12.41 -15.45 -10.44
N ASP A 70 -11.97 -14.96 -11.61
CA ASP A 70 -10.72 -15.39 -12.24
C ASP A 70 -10.10 -14.31 -13.15
N ALA A 71 -8.85 -14.55 -13.56
CA ALA A 71 -8.05 -13.62 -14.36
C ALA A 71 -8.57 -13.48 -15.81
N GLU A 72 -9.22 -14.51 -16.37
CA GLU A 72 -9.79 -14.45 -17.72
C GLU A 72 -11.04 -13.55 -17.76
N SER A 73 -11.91 -13.70 -16.76
CA SER A 73 -13.05 -12.83 -16.51
C SER A 73 -12.58 -11.40 -16.21
N TYR A 74 -11.50 -11.24 -15.45
CA TYR A 74 -10.90 -9.93 -15.23
C TYR A 74 -10.52 -9.25 -16.54
N LEU A 75 -9.73 -9.93 -17.38
CA LEU A 75 -9.29 -9.38 -18.67
C LEU A 75 -10.46 -9.04 -19.58
N ALA A 76 -11.49 -9.90 -19.62
CA ALA A 76 -12.71 -9.62 -20.38
C ALA A 76 -13.49 -8.42 -19.84
N ALA A 77 -13.57 -8.22 -18.52
CA ALA A 77 -14.20 -7.07 -17.91
C ALA A 77 -13.44 -5.76 -18.19
N ILE A 78 -12.09 -5.78 -18.13
CA ILE A 78 -11.25 -4.65 -18.53
C ILE A 78 -11.47 -4.31 -20.02
N SER A 79 -11.64 -5.31 -20.88
CA SER A 79 -11.92 -5.10 -22.31
C SER A 79 -13.25 -4.39 -22.62
N ALA A 80 -14.12 -4.22 -21.63
CA ALA A 80 -15.37 -3.46 -21.74
C ALA A 80 -15.21 -1.98 -21.37
N TRP A 81 -14.02 -1.56 -20.94
CA TRP A 81 -13.69 -0.15 -20.76
C TRP A 81 -13.63 0.60 -22.10
N THR A 82 -13.73 1.92 -22.00
CA THR A 82 -13.53 2.87 -23.10
C THR A 82 -12.61 3.99 -22.60
N PRO A 83 -12.10 4.89 -23.46
CA PRO A 83 -11.18 5.93 -23.01
C PRO A 83 -11.86 6.95 -22.09
N THR A 84 -13.20 6.99 -22.06
CA THR A 84 -14.00 7.97 -21.31
C THR A 84 -14.87 7.35 -20.22
N THR A 85 -14.94 6.02 -20.14
CA THR A 85 -15.74 5.31 -19.14
C THR A 85 -15.00 4.05 -18.69
N ILE A 86 -14.68 4.01 -17.40
CA ILE A 86 -14.04 2.87 -16.73
C ILE A 86 -14.77 2.55 -15.42
N PHE A 87 -14.52 1.36 -14.87
CA PHE A 87 -15.11 0.93 -13.60
C PHE A 87 -14.18 -0.05 -12.88
N PRO A 88 -14.12 -0.05 -11.54
CA PRO A 88 -13.25 -0.99 -10.82
C PRO A 88 -13.62 -2.45 -11.07
N VAL A 89 -12.61 -3.26 -11.34
CA VAL A 89 -12.73 -4.72 -11.47
C VAL A 89 -11.77 -5.37 -10.47
N LEU A 90 -12.28 -6.22 -9.59
CA LEU A 90 -11.49 -6.94 -8.59
C LEU A 90 -11.69 -8.45 -8.74
N ILE A 91 -10.69 -9.22 -8.35
CA ILE A 91 -10.72 -10.69 -8.43
C ILE A 91 -10.97 -11.25 -7.03
N ASP A 92 -12.07 -11.97 -6.85
CA ASP A 92 -12.25 -12.89 -5.72
C ASP A 92 -11.80 -14.28 -6.16
N ASP A 93 -10.54 -14.62 -5.85
CA ASP A 93 -9.93 -15.92 -6.15
C ASP A 93 -10.36 -17.03 -5.16
N GLY A 94 -11.35 -16.75 -4.30
CA GLY A 94 -11.83 -17.64 -3.26
C GLY A 94 -10.96 -17.64 -1.99
N SER A 95 -9.80 -16.97 -2.00
CA SER A 95 -9.00 -16.78 -0.80
C SER A 95 -9.60 -15.71 0.12
N ARG A 96 -9.29 -15.79 1.42
CA ARG A 96 -9.72 -14.75 2.36
C ARG A 96 -9.03 -13.41 2.09
N VAL A 97 -7.77 -13.45 1.64
CA VAL A 97 -7.01 -12.24 1.29
C VAL A 97 -7.68 -11.53 0.12
N GLY A 98 -8.04 -12.24 -0.95
CA GLY A 98 -8.79 -11.67 -2.08
C GLY A 98 -10.13 -11.05 -1.66
N ARG A 99 -10.91 -11.74 -0.81
CA ARG A 99 -12.16 -11.18 -0.27
C ARG A 99 -11.95 -9.93 0.58
N GLU A 100 -10.91 -9.91 1.42
CA GLU A 100 -10.60 -8.74 2.24
C GLU A 100 -10.07 -7.58 1.38
N ASP A 101 -9.32 -7.84 0.31
CA ASP A 101 -8.91 -6.82 -0.68
C ASP A 101 -10.14 -6.21 -1.38
N VAL A 102 -11.12 -7.05 -1.77
CA VAL A 102 -12.43 -6.58 -2.28
C VAL A 102 -13.14 -5.70 -1.25
N ALA A 103 -13.30 -6.20 -0.02
CA ALA A 103 -13.99 -5.48 1.04
C ALA A 103 -13.32 -4.13 1.35
N ARG A 104 -11.98 -4.11 1.43
CA ARG A 104 -11.18 -2.91 1.69
C ARG A 104 -11.31 -1.91 0.56
N PHE A 105 -11.22 -2.35 -0.69
CA PHE A 105 -11.47 -1.48 -1.83
C PHE A 105 -12.88 -0.90 -1.80
N VAL A 106 -13.92 -1.71 -1.52
CA VAL A 106 -15.30 -1.23 -1.46
C VAL A 106 -15.51 -0.17 -0.38
N ARG A 107 -14.90 -0.32 0.80
CA ARG A 107 -14.89 0.73 1.86
C ARG A 107 -14.16 2.01 1.40
N GLY A 108 -13.08 1.85 0.62
CA GLY A 108 -12.34 2.93 -0.03
C GLY A 108 -13.17 3.68 -1.07
N TYR A 109 -13.73 2.95 -2.04
CA TYR A 109 -14.37 3.47 -3.23
C TYR A 109 -15.83 3.93 -3.01
N ARG A 110 -16.51 3.35 -2.01
CA ARG A 110 -17.92 3.59 -1.68
C ARG A 110 -18.83 3.52 -2.92
N PRO A 111 -18.89 2.37 -3.61
CA PRO A 111 -19.78 2.22 -4.76
C PRO A 111 -21.24 2.31 -4.34
N GLN A 112 -22.11 2.63 -5.31
CA GLN A 112 -23.55 2.47 -5.15
C GLN A 112 -23.95 0.99 -5.18
N ARG A 113 -23.22 0.17 -5.94
CA ARG A 113 -23.48 -1.26 -6.11
C ARG A 113 -22.20 -2.07 -6.21
N VAL A 114 -22.23 -3.29 -5.70
CA VAL A 114 -21.18 -4.29 -5.91
C VAL A 114 -21.80 -5.41 -6.73
N LEU A 115 -21.21 -5.70 -7.88
CA LEU A 115 -21.70 -6.66 -8.86
C LEU A 115 -20.78 -7.86 -8.92
N THR A 116 -21.33 -9.04 -9.16
CA THR A 116 -20.57 -10.22 -9.56
C THR A 116 -20.74 -10.44 -11.06
N TRP A 117 -19.66 -10.87 -11.72
CA TRP A 117 -19.67 -11.20 -13.13
C TRP A 117 -18.60 -12.24 -13.46
N ALA A 118 -18.89 -13.13 -14.41
CA ALA A 118 -17.94 -14.09 -14.93
C ALA A 118 -18.08 -14.18 -16.45
N LYS A 119 -16.96 -14.31 -17.16
CA LYS A 119 -16.97 -14.59 -18.59
C LYS A 119 -17.49 -16.03 -18.78
N PRO A 120 -18.51 -16.28 -19.61
CA PRO A 120 -18.98 -17.64 -19.86
C PRO A 120 -17.85 -18.55 -20.36
N GLY A 121 -17.67 -19.68 -19.68
CA GLY A 121 -16.62 -20.65 -20.01
C GLY A 121 -15.21 -20.25 -19.58
N SER A 122 -15.06 -19.23 -18.72
CA SER A 122 -13.75 -18.84 -18.19
C SER A 122 -13.07 -19.98 -17.43
N LYS A 123 -11.74 -19.94 -17.44
CA LYS A 123 -10.90 -20.87 -16.68
C LYS A 123 -10.30 -20.16 -15.45
N PRO A 124 -10.18 -20.86 -14.31
CA PRO A 124 -9.55 -20.29 -13.11
C PRO A 124 -8.09 -19.87 -13.33
N VAL A 125 -7.37 -20.58 -14.20
CA VAL A 125 -5.97 -20.31 -14.55
C VAL A 125 -5.91 -19.76 -15.97
N HIS A 126 -5.40 -18.55 -16.11
CA HIS A 126 -5.17 -17.89 -17.39
C HIS A 126 -3.76 -17.30 -17.45
N GLN A 127 -3.03 -17.64 -18.50
CA GLN A 127 -1.74 -17.02 -18.83
C GLN A 127 -1.93 -16.18 -20.08
N ALA A 128 -2.02 -14.87 -19.90
CA ALA A 128 -2.22 -13.94 -21.00
C ALA A 128 -0.91 -13.73 -21.78
N THR A 129 -1.01 -13.71 -23.11
CA THR A 129 0.14 -13.35 -23.96
C THR A 129 0.26 -11.83 -24.08
N LEU A 130 1.44 -11.32 -24.44
CA LEU A 130 1.61 -9.88 -24.69
C LEU A 130 0.64 -9.36 -25.76
N GLU A 131 0.41 -10.14 -26.82
CA GLU A 131 -0.51 -9.81 -27.90
C GLU A 131 -1.96 -9.70 -27.40
N GLU A 132 -2.39 -10.61 -26.52
CA GLU A 132 -3.73 -10.56 -25.91
C GLU A 132 -3.90 -9.30 -25.06
N LEU A 133 -2.90 -8.97 -24.24
CA LEU A 133 -2.91 -7.78 -23.39
C LEU A 133 -2.91 -6.49 -24.21
N GLN A 134 -2.06 -6.41 -25.24
CA GLN A 134 -2.02 -5.28 -26.17
C GLN A 134 -3.34 -5.15 -26.95
N GLY A 135 -3.96 -6.26 -27.34
CA GLY A 135 -5.27 -6.27 -27.98
C GLY A 135 -6.37 -5.69 -27.10
N VAL A 136 -6.34 -5.95 -25.78
CA VAL A 136 -7.27 -5.32 -24.83
C VAL A 136 -7.05 -3.81 -24.75
N VAL A 137 -5.80 -3.35 -24.64
CA VAL A 137 -5.48 -1.91 -24.64
C VAL A 137 -5.96 -1.26 -25.95
N ALA A 138 -5.67 -1.88 -27.09
CA ALA A 138 -6.08 -1.39 -28.40
C ALA A 138 -7.61 -1.28 -28.50
N LYS A 139 -8.35 -2.29 -28.02
CA LYS A 139 -9.81 -2.28 -27.99
C LYS A 139 -10.38 -1.15 -27.14
N VAL A 140 -9.87 -0.98 -25.92
CA VAL A 140 -10.30 0.11 -25.03
C VAL A 140 -10.11 1.47 -25.70
N TRP A 141 -9.06 1.63 -26.51
CA TRP A 141 -8.75 2.86 -27.24
C TRP A 141 -9.29 2.92 -28.67
N GLY A 142 -10.20 2.01 -29.06
CA GLY A 142 -10.86 2.02 -30.36
C GLY A 142 -9.93 1.81 -31.56
N ALA A 143 -8.81 1.12 -31.35
CA ALA A 143 -7.79 0.84 -32.36
C ALA A 143 -7.93 -0.55 -33.00
N GLU A 144 -9.07 -1.22 -32.84
CA GLU A 144 -9.30 -2.59 -33.35
C GLU A 144 -9.11 -2.71 -34.86
N LYS A 145 -8.59 -3.86 -35.32
CA LYS A 145 -8.55 -4.23 -36.73
C LYS A 145 -9.75 -5.10 -37.10
N ALA A 146 -10.15 -5.06 -38.37
CA ALA A 146 -11.16 -5.96 -38.91
C ALA A 146 -10.73 -7.45 -38.83
N ASP A 147 -9.43 -7.73 -38.98
CA ASP A 147 -8.89 -9.08 -39.14
C ASP A 147 -8.06 -9.61 -37.94
N GLY A 148 -8.28 -9.10 -36.72
CA GLY A 148 -7.61 -9.60 -35.51
C GLY A 148 -7.29 -8.54 -34.46
N PRO A 149 -6.55 -8.88 -33.38
CA PRO A 149 -6.14 -7.92 -32.38
C PRO A 149 -5.18 -6.90 -33.00
N ALA A 150 -5.40 -5.62 -32.69
CA ALA A 150 -4.47 -4.57 -33.05
C ALA A 150 -3.26 -4.60 -32.10
N GLY A 151 -2.08 -4.36 -32.67
CA GLY A 151 -0.83 -4.32 -31.91
C GLY A 151 -0.54 -2.93 -31.36
N LEU A 152 0.66 -2.80 -30.78
CA LEU A 152 1.13 -1.53 -30.23
C LEU A 152 1.21 -0.41 -31.28
N ALA A 153 1.66 -0.71 -32.50
CA ALA A 153 1.83 0.29 -33.56
C ALA A 153 0.50 0.95 -33.96
N GLU A 154 -0.56 0.15 -34.11
CA GLU A 154 -1.89 0.67 -34.44
C GLU A 154 -2.50 1.44 -33.27
N THR A 155 -2.27 0.96 -32.05
CA THR A 155 -2.69 1.66 -30.82
C THR A 155 -2.04 3.04 -30.73
N ILE A 156 -0.72 3.13 -30.96
CA ILE A 156 0.00 4.41 -30.98
C ILE A 156 -0.53 5.33 -32.08
N ALA A 157 -0.81 4.80 -33.28
CA ALA A 157 -1.40 5.59 -34.36
C ALA A 157 -2.78 6.15 -34.00
N ALA A 158 -3.61 5.35 -33.32
CA ALA A 158 -4.91 5.78 -32.81
C ALA A 158 -4.78 6.88 -31.74
N TRP A 159 -3.83 6.73 -30.79
CA TRP A 159 -3.54 7.76 -29.79
C TRP A 159 -3.10 9.08 -30.40
N LYS A 160 -2.16 9.05 -31.36
CA LYS A 160 -1.71 10.24 -32.08
C LYS A 160 -2.86 10.93 -32.82
N LYS A 161 -3.76 10.16 -33.44
CA LYS A 161 -4.97 10.69 -34.09
C LYS A 161 -5.95 11.30 -33.09
N ALA A 162 -6.04 10.74 -31.89
CA ALA A 162 -6.89 11.24 -30.81
C ALA A 162 -6.26 12.40 -30.01
N GLY A 163 -4.99 12.75 -30.29
CA GLY A 163 -4.24 13.74 -29.51
C GLY A 163 -3.88 13.26 -28.10
N HIS A 164 -3.87 11.94 -27.87
CA HIS A 164 -3.45 11.34 -26.60
C HIS A 164 -1.92 11.20 -26.56
N THR A 165 -1.32 11.58 -25.43
CA THR A 165 0.11 11.40 -25.20
C THR A 165 0.31 10.52 -23.96
N PRO A 166 0.81 9.27 -24.11
CA PRO A 166 1.04 8.36 -22.99
C PRO A 166 1.97 9.00 -21.95
N ALA A 167 1.66 8.83 -20.67
CA ALA A 167 2.51 9.33 -19.58
C ALA A 167 3.72 8.42 -19.28
N GLY A 168 3.69 7.17 -19.76
CA GLY A 168 4.72 6.20 -19.44
C GLY A 168 4.55 4.84 -20.10
N LEU A 169 5.33 3.89 -19.57
CA LEU A 169 5.41 2.51 -20.01
C LEU A 169 5.04 1.55 -18.87
N VAL A 170 4.41 0.44 -19.24
CA VAL A 170 4.07 -0.66 -18.35
C VAL A 170 4.78 -1.92 -18.83
N VAL A 171 5.59 -2.50 -17.95
CA VAL A 171 6.38 -3.71 -18.22
C VAL A 171 5.72 -4.92 -17.58
N VAL A 172 5.44 -5.97 -18.35
CA VAL A 172 4.89 -7.24 -17.85
C VAL A 172 5.83 -8.41 -18.12
N GLY A 173 5.74 -9.48 -17.31
CA GLY A 173 6.48 -10.72 -17.54
C GLY A 173 5.64 -11.73 -18.32
N ALA A 174 6.27 -12.48 -19.24
CA ALA A 174 5.58 -13.48 -20.06
C ALA A 174 4.90 -14.61 -19.25
N ASN A 175 5.38 -14.88 -18.03
CA ASN A 175 4.88 -15.94 -17.15
C ASN A 175 4.51 -15.42 -15.75
N ASP A 176 4.40 -14.11 -15.58
CA ASP A 176 4.17 -13.47 -14.28
C ASP A 176 2.73 -12.97 -14.17
N THR A 177 2.05 -13.28 -13.07
CA THR A 177 0.64 -12.95 -12.88
C THR A 177 0.35 -11.48 -12.62
N ALA A 178 1.37 -10.66 -12.35
CA ALA A 178 1.20 -9.22 -12.14
C ALA A 178 0.76 -8.46 -13.41
N TRP A 179 0.68 -9.13 -14.57
CA TRP A 179 0.08 -8.57 -15.78
C TRP A 179 -1.36 -8.05 -15.56
N THR A 180 -2.10 -8.56 -14.56
CA THR A 180 -3.44 -8.05 -14.22
C THR A 180 -3.42 -6.58 -13.82
N ALA A 181 -2.38 -6.14 -13.10
CA ALA A 181 -2.14 -4.72 -12.85
C ALA A 181 -1.74 -4.01 -14.15
N GLY A 182 -0.81 -4.62 -14.89
CA GLY A 182 -0.22 -4.00 -16.07
C GLY A 182 -1.25 -3.64 -17.15
N VAL A 183 -2.14 -4.58 -17.48
CA VAL A 183 -3.19 -4.33 -18.49
C VAL A 183 -4.20 -3.29 -18.02
N ALA A 184 -4.54 -3.26 -16.73
CA ALA A 184 -5.47 -2.26 -16.20
C ALA A 184 -4.87 -0.85 -16.23
N LEU A 185 -3.61 -0.69 -15.81
CA LEU A 185 -2.92 0.61 -15.87
C LEU A 185 -2.79 1.09 -17.33
N ALA A 186 -2.31 0.21 -18.21
CA ALA A 186 -2.14 0.52 -19.63
C ALA A 186 -3.47 0.86 -20.32
N ALA A 187 -4.53 0.10 -20.06
CA ALA A 187 -5.85 0.36 -20.63
C ALA A 187 -6.46 1.66 -20.10
N ALA A 188 -6.39 1.91 -18.78
CA ALA A 188 -6.99 3.08 -18.15
C ALA A 188 -6.28 4.39 -18.54
N ARG A 189 -4.95 4.38 -18.68
CA ARG A 189 -4.18 5.61 -18.93
C ARG A 189 -3.66 5.75 -20.36
N GLY A 190 -3.86 4.72 -21.18
CA GLY A 190 -3.25 4.66 -22.51
C GLY A 190 -1.73 4.69 -22.39
N GLU A 191 -1.15 3.75 -21.64
CA GLU A 191 0.31 3.60 -21.48
C GLU A 191 0.84 2.48 -22.38
N ILE A 192 2.11 2.60 -22.78
CA ILE A 192 2.76 1.62 -23.65
C ILE A 192 3.00 0.32 -22.88
N LEU A 193 2.37 -0.77 -23.31
CA LEU A 193 2.53 -2.08 -22.68
C LEU A 193 3.59 -2.92 -23.44
N LEU A 194 4.63 -3.35 -22.73
CA LEU A 194 5.71 -4.20 -23.25
C LEU A 194 5.97 -5.42 -22.36
N SER A 195 6.60 -6.46 -22.93
CA SER A 195 7.06 -7.62 -22.16
C SER A 195 8.54 -7.56 -21.86
N THR A 196 8.95 -8.04 -20.69
CA THR A 196 10.36 -8.32 -20.35
C THR A 196 10.63 -9.82 -20.20
N LYS A 197 11.87 -10.20 -20.50
CA LYS A 197 12.39 -11.54 -20.16
C LYS A 197 13.06 -11.57 -18.79
N VAL A 198 13.41 -10.41 -18.23
CA VAL A 198 14.02 -10.31 -16.90
C VAL A 198 12.95 -10.54 -15.85
N GLN A 199 13.06 -11.65 -15.12
CA GLN A 199 12.12 -12.05 -14.06
C GLN A 199 12.90 -12.66 -12.91
N GLY A 200 12.36 -12.55 -11.70
CA GLY A 200 12.93 -13.17 -10.51
C GLY A 200 12.18 -12.80 -9.24
N PRO A 201 12.47 -13.46 -8.12
CA PRO A 201 11.79 -13.18 -6.86
C PRO A 201 12.04 -11.74 -6.41
N VAL A 202 10.97 -11.04 -6.02
CA VAL A 202 11.02 -9.62 -5.63
C VAL A 202 12.03 -9.35 -4.51
N ASP A 203 12.12 -10.27 -3.54
CA ASP A 203 13.00 -10.15 -2.37
C ASP A 203 14.46 -10.56 -2.65
N ARG A 204 14.89 -10.61 -3.90
CA ARG A 204 16.29 -10.91 -4.25
C ARG A 204 17.01 -9.64 -4.67
N ALA A 205 18.34 -9.74 -4.71
CA ALA A 205 19.19 -8.75 -5.34
C ALA A 205 19.73 -9.31 -6.66
N CYS A 206 19.85 -8.47 -7.68
CA CYS A 206 20.47 -8.81 -8.96
C CYS A 206 21.82 -8.11 -9.14
N SER A 207 22.53 -8.48 -10.19
CA SER A 207 23.75 -7.76 -10.60
C SER A 207 23.41 -6.40 -11.25
N PRO A 208 24.36 -5.46 -11.31
CA PRO A 208 24.20 -4.24 -12.11
C PRO A 208 23.91 -4.53 -13.60
N ASP A 209 24.48 -5.60 -14.15
CA ASP A 209 24.30 -5.98 -15.56
C ASP A 209 22.87 -6.43 -15.85
N ASP A 210 22.25 -7.17 -14.92
CA ASP A 210 20.84 -7.56 -15.02
C ASP A 210 19.91 -6.34 -14.98
N ALA A 211 20.21 -5.37 -14.11
CA ALA A 211 19.46 -4.12 -14.00
C ALA A 211 19.62 -3.25 -15.27
N ASP A 212 20.82 -3.22 -15.85
CA ASP A 212 21.07 -2.56 -17.13
C ASP A 212 20.36 -3.26 -18.29
N ALA A 213 20.24 -4.60 -18.26
CA ALA A 213 19.49 -5.35 -19.27
C ALA A 213 18.01 -4.95 -19.28
N LEU A 214 17.38 -4.90 -18.10
CA LEU A 214 16.01 -4.43 -17.96
C LEU A 214 15.87 -2.95 -18.37
N SER A 215 16.82 -2.09 -17.98
CA SER A 215 16.82 -0.67 -18.37
C SER A 215 16.86 -0.52 -19.89
N ARG A 216 17.71 -1.28 -20.58
CA ARG A 216 17.80 -1.28 -22.05
C ARG A 216 16.51 -1.73 -22.73
N GLU A 217 15.83 -2.75 -22.22
CA GLU A 217 14.54 -3.19 -22.78
C GLU A 217 13.48 -2.07 -22.70
N VAL A 218 13.42 -1.35 -21.57
CA VAL A 218 12.52 -0.21 -21.38
C VAL A 218 12.87 0.95 -22.29
N GLU A 219 14.16 1.32 -22.37
CA GLU A 219 14.66 2.41 -23.22
C GLU A 219 14.42 2.12 -24.71
N GLN A 220 14.61 0.87 -25.15
CA GLN A 220 14.31 0.46 -26.52
C GLN A 220 12.82 0.57 -26.86
N ALA A 221 11.94 0.22 -25.93
CA ALA A 221 10.50 0.39 -26.11
C ALA A 221 10.09 1.87 -26.16
N ALA A 222 10.71 2.72 -25.33
CA ALA A 222 10.49 4.17 -25.37
C ALA A 222 10.91 4.75 -26.73
N GLU A 223 12.11 4.40 -27.23
CA GLU A 223 12.60 4.81 -28.55
C GLU A 223 11.68 4.34 -29.67
N ALA A 224 11.28 3.06 -29.66
CA ALA A 224 10.44 2.48 -30.70
C ALA A 224 9.02 3.07 -30.76
N SER A 225 8.57 3.73 -29.67
CA SER A 225 7.25 4.35 -29.62
C SER A 225 7.12 5.62 -30.47
N GLY A 226 8.25 6.30 -30.73
CA GLY A 226 8.29 7.58 -31.41
C GLY A 226 7.58 8.73 -30.68
N TYR A 227 7.45 8.64 -29.35
CA TYR A 227 7.17 9.77 -28.45
C TYR A 227 8.48 10.33 -27.90
N SER A 228 8.50 11.59 -27.46
CA SER A 228 9.72 12.11 -26.83
C SER A 228 10.01 11.39 -25.51
N TRP A 229 11.29 11.15 -25.27
CA TRP A 229 11.81 10.51 -24.07
C TRP A 229 13.30 10.86 -23.97
N ARG A 230 13.90 10.64 -22.79
CA ARG A 230 15.30 10.93 -22.34
C ARG A 230 15.44 12.15 -21.46
N GLY A 231 14.48 13.06 -21.44
CA GLY A 231 14.46 14.24 -20.59
C GLY A 231 13.27 14.27 -19.64
N MET A 232 13.44 14.99 -18.53
CA MET A 232 12.32 15.35 -17.65
C MET A 232 11.46 16.40 -18.37
N GLY A 233 10.14 16.20 -18.38
CA GLY A 233 9.18 17.00 -19.14
C GLY A 233 8.89 16.49 -20.55
N ASP A 234 9.42 15.34 -20.94
CA ASP A 234 9.08 14.67 -22.21
C ASP A 234 7.69 14.01 -22.16
N ASP A 235 7.29 13.39 -23.28
CA ASP A 235 6.04 12.64 -23.35
C ASP A 235 6.04 11.45 -22.37
N LEU A 236 7.11 10.65 -22.36
CA LEU A 236 7.25 9.47 -21.51
C LEU A 236 8.08 9.75 -20.25
N GLU A 237 7.46 9.75 -19.08
CA GLU A 237 8.11 10.09 -17.80
C GLU A 237 7.87 9.06 -16.67
N ALA A 238 7.26 7.92 -16.98
CA ALA A 238 6.96 6.90 -15.98
C ALA A 238 7.24 5.47 -16.48
N VAL A 239 7.62 4.60 -15.54
CA VAL A 239 7.77 3.17 -15.82
C VAL A 239 7.17 2.35 -14.69
N THR A 240 6.15 1.55 -14.99
CA THR A 240 5.55 0.63 -14.02
C THR A 240 5.97 -0.80 -14.32
N LEU A 241 6.76 -1.39 -13.42
CA LEU A 241 7.14 -2.80 -13.49
C LEU A 241 6.03 -3.66 -12.89
N CYS A 242 5.14 -4.18 -13.73
CA CYS A 242 4.09 -5.13 -13.34
C CYS A 242 4.59 -6.57 -13.52
N VAL A 243 5.66 -6.90 -12.79
CA VAL A 243 6.41 -8.16 -12.91
C VAL A 243 7.24 -8.40 -11.65
N GLY A 244 7.35 -9.67 -11.24
CA GLY A 244 8.34 -10.12 -10.28
C GLY A 244 9.74 -9.95 -10.84
N VAL A 245 10.45 -8.93 -10.37
CA VAL A 245 11.89 -8.72 -10.57
C VAL A 245 12.55 -8.38 -9.24
N PRO A 246 13.85 -8.73 -9.06
CA PRO A 246 14.62 -8.33 -7.88
C PRO A 246 14.48 -6.83 -7.59
N ASN A 247 14.08 -6.48 -6.37
CA ASN A 247 13.91 -5.09 -5.95
C ASN A 247 15.23 -4.38 -5.61
N ARG A 248 16.33 -5.14 -5.52
CA ARG A 248 17.66 -4.70 -5.09
C ARG A 248 18.70 -4.92 -6.18
N ILE A 249 19.66 -4.00 -6.26
CA ILE A 249 20.85 -4.12 -7.11
C ILE A 249 22.07 -4.16 -6.19
N ILE A 250 22.93 -5.16 -6.37
CA ILE A 250 24.14 -5.33 -5.57
C ILE A 250 25.10 -4.16 -5.83
N LYS A 251 25.44 -3.43 -4.77
CA LYS A 251 26.48 -2.38 -4.76
C LYS A 251 27.73 -2.85 -4.01
N GLY A 252 27.56 -3.64 -2.96
CA GLY A 252 28.63 -4.21 -2.15
C GLY A 252 28.09 -5.25 -1.16
N PRO A 253 28.93 -5.77 -0.25
CA PRO A 253 28.49 -6.71 0.78
C PRO A 253 27.39 -6.08 1.64
N ASN A 254 26.17 -6.63 1.57
CA ASN A 254 24.98 -6.14 2.27
C ASN A 254 24.62 -4.67 1.97
N ASP A 255 25.08 -4.11 0.84
CA ASP A 255 24.69 -2.77 0.39
C ASP A 255 24.05 -2.83 -1.00
N PHE A 256 22.91 -2.16 -1.14
CA PHE A 256 22.04 -2.28 -2.29
C PHE A 256 21.52 -0.92 -2.74
N PHE A 257 21.36 -0.76 -4.05
CA PHE A 257 20.52 0.27 -4.63
C PHE A 257 19.13 -0.28 -4.96
N ALA A 258 18.15 0.60 -5.06
CA ALA A 258 16.78 0.22 -5.41
C ALA A 258 16.66 0.04 -6.93
N MET A 259 16.07 -1.08 -7.35
CA MET A 259 15.77 -1.36 -8.77
C MET A 259 14.94 -0.23 -9.39
N THR A 260 13.88 0.20 -8.69
CA THR A 260 13.00 1.27 -9.18
C THR A 260 13.65 2.65 -9.15
N ASP A 261 14.80 2.85 -8.50
CA ASP A 261 15.58 4.10 -8.69
C ASP A 261 16.49 4.05 -9.91
N LYS A 262 16.94 2.86 -10.30
CA LYS A 262 17.76 2.63 -11.50
C LYS A 262 16.94 2.72 -12.77
N ILE A 263 15.77 2.08 -12.80
CA ILE A 263 14.85 2.18 -13.95
C ILE A 263 14.38 3.64 -14.08
N GLY A 264 14.47 4.17 -15.30
CA GLY A 264 14.19 5.58 -15.58
C GLY A 264 15.41 6.51 -15.43
N ARG A 265 16.64 5.97 -15.35
CA ARG A 265 17.88 6.74 -15.40
C ARG A 265 18.77 6.33 -16.56
N LEU A 266 19.36 7.32 -17.25
CA LEU A 266 20.30 7.11 -18.34
C LEU A 266 21.68 6.67 -17.81
N GLY A 267 22.32 5.80 -18.59
CA GLY A 267 23.68 5.31 -18.37
C GLY A 267 23.73 3.90 -17.79
N ALA A 268 24.88 3.26 -17.95
CA ALA A 268 25.15 1.90 -17.49
C ALA A 268 25.69 1.85 -16.05
N GLY A 269 25.51 0.70 -15.42
CA GLY A 269 25.98 0.39 -14.08
C GLY A 269 25.38 1.29 -13.01
N LEU A 270 26.13 1.39 -11.90
CA LEU A 270 25.72 2.11 -10.69
C LEU A 270 26.00 3.63 -10.77
N GLY A 271 26.62 4.09 -11.85
CA GLY A 271 26.95 5.50 -12.10
C GLY A 271 25.82 6.30 -12.77
N ALA A 272 24.67 5.68 -13.05
CA ALA A 272 23.52 6.34 -13.67
C ALA A 272 23.03 7.51 -12.80
N ARG A 273 22.86 8.69 -13.42
CA ARG A 273 22.54 9.94 -12.72
C ARG A 273 21.35 10.67 -13.33
N GLU A 274 21.35 10.85 -14.65
CA GLU A 274 20.31 11.61 -15.31
C GLU A 274 19.00 10.82 -15.32
N ARG A 275 17.95 11.40 -14.76
CA ARG A 275 16.61 10.80 -14.71
C ARG A 275 15.82 11.25 -15.94
N TRP A 276 15.11 10.32 -16.55
CA TRP A 276 14.11 10.57 -17.59
C TRP A 276 12.72 10.05 -17.21
N ALA A 277 12.63 9.13 -16.24
CA ALA A 277 11.35 8.64 -15.72
C ALA A 277 11.38 8.29 -14.23
N TRP A 278 10.19 8.26 -13.62
CA TRP A 278 9.98 7.71 -12.29
C TRP A 278 9.39 6.30 -12.37
N ALA A 279 10.06 5.35 -11.72
CA ALA A 279 9.62 3.96 -11.74
C ALA A 279 9.00 3.49 -10.41
N GLY A 280 8.03 2.59 -10.53
CA GLY A 280 7.38 1.83 -9.46
C GLY A 280 7.24 0.35 -9.84
N GLN A 281 6.95 -0.51 -8.86
CA GLN A 281 6.84 -1.95 -9.07
C GLN A 281 5.58 -2.53 -8.41
N ILE A 282 4.81 -3.31 -9.18
CA ILE A 282 3.67 -4.12 -8.72
C ILE A 282 3.99 -5.59 -8.97
N PHE A 283 3.74 -6.44 -7.98
CA PHE A 283 4.00 -7.88 -8.02
C PHE A 283 2.94 -8.64 -7.23
N GLY A 284 2.93 -9.96 -7.35
CA GLY A 284 2.08 -10.84 -6.54
C GLY A 284 1.07 -11.63 -7.35
N THR A 285 0.03 -12.11 -6.67
CA THR A 285 -1.05 -12.90 -7.28
C THR A 285 -1.89 -12.04 -8.23
N PRO A 286 -2.66 -12.65 -9.15
CA PRO A 286 -3.59 -11.92 -10.01
C PRO A 286 -4.51 -10.96 -9.22
N SER A 287 -5.07 -11.44 -8.10
CA SER A 287 -5.99 -10.71 -7.24
C SER A 287 -5.33 -9.51 -6.56
N HIS A 288 -4.15 -9.70 -5.98
CA HIS A 288 -3.43 -8.63 -5.29
C HIS A 288 -2.93 -7.56 -6.26
N ALA A 289 -2.35 -7.96 -7.41
CA ALA A 289 -1.89 -7.02 -8.42
C ALA A 289 -3.06 -6.20 -9.01
N ALA A 290 -4.19 -6.84 -9.31
CA ALA A 290 -5.41 -6.16 -9.72
C ALA A 290 -5.89 -5.16 -8.64
N TYR A 291 -5.93 -5.58 -7.37
CA TYR A 291 -6.27 -4.72 -6.24
C TYR A 291 -5.40 -3.45 -6.19
N MET A 292 -4.07 -3.60 -6.32
CA MET A 292 -3.15 -2.45 -6.29
C MET A 292 -3.42 -1.48 -7.44
N ALA A 293 -3.62 -1.99 -8.67
CA ALA A 293 -3.94 -1.16 -9.83
C ALA A 293 -5.29 -0.45 -9.66
N MET A 294 -6.33 -1.15 -9.21
CA MET A 294 -7.64 -0.53 -8.96
C MET A 294 -7.52 0.57 -7.90
N CYS A 295 -6.75 0.36 -6.83
CA CYS A 295 -6.53 1.39 -5.83
C CYS A 295 -5.87 2.64 -6.42
N GLY A 296 -4.79 2.48 -7.20
CA GLY A 296 -4.09 3.59 -7.84
C GLY A 296 -4.89 4.35 -8.89
N LEU A 297 -5.87 3.70 -9.53
CA LEU A 297 -6.73 4.31 -10.55
C LEU A 297 -7.95 5.04 -9.96
N PHE A 298 -8.55 4.50 -8.90
CA PHE A 298 -9.91 4.88 -8.49
C PHE A 298 -10.03 5.52 -7.10
N LEU A 299 -8.99 5.43 -6.26
CA LEU A 299 -9.10 5.89 -4.87
C LEU A 299 -8.45 7.25 -4.68
N GLU A 300 -9.09 8.08 -3.87
CA GLU A 300 -8.51 9.31 -3.31
C GLU A 300 -8.48 9.17 -1.79
N PRO A 301 -7.44 9.70 -1.13
CA PRO A 301 -7.37 9.68 0.31
C PRO A 301 -8.37 10.66 0.91
N ARG A 302 -9.08 10.21 1.95
CA ARG A 302 -9.98 11.06 2.75
C ARG A 302 -9.36 11.57 4.05
N GLY A 303 -8.29 10.93 4.47
CA GLY A 303 -7.54 11.26 5.66
C GLY A 303 -6.11 10.74 5.58
N ALA A 304 -5.27 11.27 6.45
CA ALA A 304 -3.88 10.91 6.61
C ALA A 304 -3.58 10.52 8.06
N TRP A 305 -2.75 9.51 8.23
CA TRP A 305 -2.17 9.13 9.52
C TRP A 305 -0.66 9.37 9.48
N LEU A 306 -0.17 10.23 10.37
CA LEU A 306 1.22 10.64 10.38
C LEU A 306 1.84 10.30 11.74
N PHE A 307 2.91 9.51 11.71
CA PHE A 307 3.64 9.07 12.89
C PHE A 307 5.10 9.50 12.84
N ASP A 308 5.55 10.20 13.87
CA ASP A 308 6.92 10.66 14.03
C ASP A 308 7.60 9.99 15.22
N GLY A 309 8.44 8.99 14.93
CA GLY A 309 9.24 8.27 15.91
C GLY A 309 10.55 8.96 16.27
N TYR A 310 10.91 10.06 15.61
CA TYR A 310 12.12 10.82 15.94
C TYR A 310 11.91 11.84 17.06
N GLU A 311 13.00 12.38 17.58
CA GLU A 311 13.00 13.51 18.52
C GLU A 311 12.80 14.85 17.78
N ASP A 312 12.37 15.90 18.49
CA ASP A 312 12.05 17.22 17.92
C ASP A 312 13.28 18.11 17.68
N GLY A 313 14.39 17.51 17.24
CA GLY A 313 15.70 18.19 17.09
C GLY A 313 16.34 17.98 15.71
N PRO A 314 17.29 18.84 15.30
CA PRO A 314 18.03 18.64 14.06
C PRO A 314 18.86 17.33 14.05
N PRO A 315 18.94 16.63 12.91
CA PRO A 315 18.33 16.94 11.61
C PRO A 315 16.88 16.40 11.45
N TRP A 316 16.33 15.70 12.45
CA TRP A 316 15.06 14.98 12.32
C TRP A 316 13.83 15.90 12.22
N ASN A 317 13.90 17.10 12.79
CA ASN A 317 12.82 18.08 12.73
C ASN A 317 12.43 18.48 11.29
N GLU A 318 13.31 18.33 10.30
CA GLU A 318 12.98 18.52 8.88
C GLU A 318 11.90 17.54 8.37
N PHE A 319 11.79 16.37 9.00
CA PHE A 319 10.83 15.32 8.67
C PHE A 319 9.53 15.43 9.46
N SER A 320 9.34 16.50 10.24
CA SER A 320 8.22 16.66 11.17
C SER A 320 6.87 16.33 10.55
N CYS A 321 6.20 15.32 11.11
CA CYS A 321 4.83 14.97 10.73
C CYS A 321 3.83 16.07 11.13
N ARG A 322 4.15 16.90 12.12
CA ARG A 322 3.32 18.05 12.49
C ARG A 322 3.29 19.11 11.39
N GLU A 323 4.45 19.42 10.81
CA GLU A 323 4.53 20.36 9.68
C GLU A 323 3.88 19.77 8.42
N ALA A 324 4.08 18.48 8.15
CA ALA A 324 3.42 17.78 7.07
C ALA A 324 1.88 17.84 7.18
N ALA A 325 1.33 17.67 8.38
CA ALA A 325 -0.10 17.81 8.62
C ALA A 325 -0.63 19.23 8.37
N LYS A 326 0.16 20.28 8.63
CA LYS A 326 -0.21 21.66 8.26
C LYS A 326 -0.30 21.83 6.75
N VAL A 327 0.62 21.21 5.99
CA VAL A 327 0.60 21.22 4.52
C VAL A 327 -0.67 20.52 4.01
N LEU A 328 -0.93 19.29 4.46
CA LEU A 328 -2.14 18.53 4.10
C LEU A 328 -3.45 19.23 4.52
N GLY A 329 -3.42 19.96 5.63
CA GLY A 329 -4.55 20.76 6.11
C GLY A 329 -4.99 21.87 5.14
N GLN A 330 -4.11 22.33 4.24
CA GLN A 330 -4.45 23.36 3.24
C GLN A 330 -5.54 22.89 2.27
N VAL A 331 -5.67 21.59 2.02
CA VAL A 331 -6.73 20.99 1.21
C VAL A 331 -7.82 20.32 2.05
N LYS A 332 -7.87 20.62 3.36
CA LYS A 332 -8.84 20.09 4.34
C LYS A 332 -8.81 18.55 4.47
N LEU A 333 -7.67 17.93 4.20
CA LEU A 333 -7.50 16.50 4.49
C LEU A 333 -7.49 16.30 6.01
N GLN A 334 -8.22 15.31 6.50
CA GLN A 334 -8.23 15.00 7.94
C GLN A 334 -6.91 14.34 8.33
N CYS A 335 -6.17 14.91 9.28
CA CYS A 335 -4.88 14.37 9.72
C CYS A 335 -4.94 13.93 11.19
N GLU A 336 -4.58 12.68 11.43
CA GLU A 336 -4.21 12.20 12.77
C GLU A 336 -2.68 12.20 12.87
N VAL A 337 -2.14 12.92 13.87
CA VAL A 337 -0.69 13.06 14.07
C VAL A 337 -0.29 12.50 15.42
N ILE A 338 0.69 11.60 15.44
CA ILE A 338 1.35 11.11 16.65
C ILE A 338 2.84 11.47 16.54
N GLY A 339 3.37 12.19 17.53
CA GLY A 339 4.76 12.64 17.56
C GLY A 339 5.18 12.99 18.99
N PRO A 340 6.41 13.52 19.19
CA PRO A 340 6.92 13.90 20.50
C PRO A 340 5.94 14.78 21.30
N PRO A 341 5.79 14.58 22.62
CA PRO A 341 6.46 13.56 23.45
C PRO A 341 5.78 12.18 23.44
N GLY A 342 4.68 12.01 22.72
CA GLY A 342 3.84 10.80 22.76
C GLY A 342 4.19 9.73 21.72
N ASN A 343 5.43 9.65 21.24
CA ASN A 343 5.85 8.77 20.16
C ASN A 343 6.56 7.50 20.65
N ASP A 344 6.04 6.91 21.72
CA ASP A 344 6.55 5.66 22.28
C ASP A 344 5.76 4.42 21.81
N LEU A 345 6.28 3.25 22.19
CA LEU A 345 5.69 1.96 21.90
C LEU A 345 4.28 1.79 22.47
N ALA A 346 4.03 2.29 23.68
CA ALA A 346 2.72 2.18 24.30
C ALA A 346 1.67 2.97 23.51
N ARG A 347 2.01 4.18 23.06
CA ARG A 347 1.12 4.98 22.19
C ARG A 347 0.91 4.32 20.84
N TRP A 348 1.97 3.81 20.21
CA TRP A 348 1.85 3.09 18.94
C TRP A 348 0.90 1.90 19.07
N GLN A 349 1.11 1.04 20.06
CA GLN A 349 0.29 -0.16 20.26
C GLN A 349 -1.13 0.16 20.71
N GLY A 350 -1.32 1.17 21.56
CA GLY A 350 -2.64 1.66 21.92
C GLY A 350 -3.42 2.19 20.71
N ARG A 351 -2.73 2.77 19.72
CA ARG A 351 -3.34 3.18 18.46
C ARG A 351 -3.60 2.00 17.52
N ALA A 352 -2.66 1.06 17.44
CA ALA A 352 -2.76 -0.14 16.60
C ALA A 352 -3.78 -1.17 17.11
N ALA A 353 -4.23 -1.05 18.36
CA ALA A 353 -5.34 -1.83 18.93
C ALA A 353 -6.72 -1.50 18.33
N ARG A 354 -6.76 -0.55 17.39
CA ARG A 354 -7.94 -0.14 16.60
C ARG A 354 -7.50 0.07 15.16
N PRO A 355 -8.38 -0.05 14.17
CA PRO A 355 -7.96 0.10 12.79
C PRO A 355 -7.53 1.54 12.47
N VAL A 356 -6.65 1.70 11.50
CA VAL A 356 -6.33 3.00 10.91
C VAL A 356 -7.25 3.25 9.71
N GLU A 357 -7.94 4.38 9.72
CA GLU A 357 -8.79 4.86 8.62
C GLU A 357 -8.11 6.05 7.94
N ALA A 358 -7.07 5.75 7.15
CA ALA A 358 -6.32 6.76 6.40
C ALA A 358 -5.96 6.23 5.02
N GLY A 359 -6.03 7.10 4.01
CA GLY A 359 -5.59 6.80 2.64
C GLY A 359 -4.16 7.24 2.35
N LEU A 360 -3.61 8.15 3.17
CA LEU A 360 -2.19 8.50 3.18
C LEU A 360 -1.58 8.18 4.54
N ILE A 361 -0.41 7.59 4.53
CA ILE A 361 0.30 7.22 5.76
C ILE A 361 1.76 7.67 5.64
N PHE A 362 2.23 8.42 6.64
CA PHE A 362 3.62 8.83 6.75
C PHE A 362 4.18 8.32 8.07
N VAL A 363 5.26 7.55 8.01
CA VAL A 363 5.91 6.99 9.21
C VAL A 363 7.39 7.29 9.17
N ASN A 364 7.87 8.05 10.15
CA ASN A 364 9.30 8.30 10.35
C ASN A 364 9.79 7.49 11.53
N THR A 365 10.68 6.52 11.32
CA THR A 365 11.27 5.71 12.39
C THR A 365 12.69 5.29 12.01
N LYS A 366 13.35 4.50 12.86
CA LYS A 366 14.65 3.88 12.55
C LYS A 366 14.61 2.41 12.91
N GLY A 367 15.51 1.61 12.37
CA GLY A 367 15.57 0.18 12.68
C GLY A 367 15.97 -0.64 11.47
N ASN A 368 15.31 -1.78 11.32
CA ASN A 368 15.58 -2.75 10.27
C ASN A 368 14.26 -3.27 9.68
N ASP A 369 14.33 -4.13 8.69
CA ASP A 369 13.13 -4.69 8.06
C ASP A 369 12.26 -5.55 9.00
N ASP A 370 12.77 -6.01 10.13
CA ASP A 370 12.08 -6.83 11.14
C ASP A 370 11.83 -6.12 12.48
N PHE A 371 12.16 -4.83 12.61
CA PHE A 371 11.77 -4.03 13.77
C PHE A 371 11.86 -2.54 13.51
N PHE A 372 11.11 -1.75 14.27
CA PHE A 372 11.28 -0.31 14.28
C PHE A 372 11.36 0.25 15.69
N ASP A 373 12.41 1.01 15.93
CA ASP A 373 12.66 1.72 17.18
C ASP A 373 11.88 3.03 17.17
N LEU A 374 11.20 3.25 18.29
CA LEU A 374 10.44 4.46 18.59
C LEU A 374 11.24 5.28 19.61
N ASN A 375 10.74 6.45 20.01
CA ASN A 375 11.42 7.27 21.01
C ASN A 375 11.66 6.49 22.32
N LYS A 376 10.69 5.66 22.71
CA LYS A 376 10.84 4.66 23.78
C LYS A 376 10.22 3.34 23.36
N GLY A 377 11.07 2.30 23.33
CA GLY A 377 10.69 0.93 23.02
C GLY A 377 10.80 0.59 21.52
N ARG A 378 10.71 -0.71 21.25
CA ARG A 378 10.82 -1.29 19.91
C ARG A 378 9.49 -1.94 19.53
N ALA A 379 9.02 -1.65 18.33
CA ALA A 379 7.90 -2.33 17.70
C ALA A 379 8.41 -3.35 16.68
N LEU A 380 7.58 -4.34 16.39
CA LEU A 380 7.84 -5.41 15.42
C LEU A 380 6.80 -5.36 14.29
N PRO A 381 7.01 -6.06 13.16
CA PRO A 381 6.06 -6.09 12.06
C PRO A 381 4.62 -6.39 12.50
N GLY A 382 4.36 -7.36 13.39
CA GLY A 382 2.99 -7.60 13.85
C GLY A 382 2.40 -6.52 14.79
N ASP A 383 3.16 -5.46 15.11
CA ASP A 383 2.63 -4.24 15.75
C ASP A 383 2.14 -3.20 14.72
N VAL A 384 2.36 -3.39 13.42
CA VAL A 384 1.73 -2.55 12.37
C VAL A 384 0.22 -2.50 12.65
N PRO A 385 -0.50 -1.41 12.35
CA PRO A 385 -1.96 -1.33 12.55
C PRO A 385 -2.74 -1.98 11.40
N GLU A 386 -3.89 -2.58 11.68
CA GLU A 386 -4.82 -3.03 10.64
C GLU A 386 -5.45 -1.84 9.93
N LEU A 387 -5.66 -1.94 8.62
CA LEU A 387 -6.22 -0.85 7.83
C LEU A 387 -7.69 -1.09 7.48
N THR A 388 -8.49 -0.04 7.67
CA THR A 388 -9.89 -0.04 7.18
C THR A 388 -9.95 0.24 5.69
N LEU A 389 -9.06 1.10 5.20
CA LEU A 389 -9.04 1.60 3.82
C LEU A 389 -7.71 1.23 3.15
N PRO A 390 -7.69 1.12 1.81
CA PRO A 390 -6.43 1.05 1.08
C PRO A 390 -5.63 2.34 1.31
N ALA A 391 -4.31 2.23 1.42
CA ALA A 391 -3.44 3.36 1.72
C ALA A 391 -2.18 3.42 0.85
N ALA A 392 -1.69 4.64 0.64
CA ALA A 392 -0.33 4.88 0.18
C ALA A 392 0.56 5.24 1.38
N VAL A 393 1.68 4.53 1.55
CA VAL A 393 2.62 4.68 2.68
C VAL A 393 3.94 5.26 2.18
N SER A 394 4.40 6.33 2.82
CA SER A 394 5.80 6.75 2.77
C SER A 394 6.46 6.47 4.11
N MET A 395 7.53 5.67 4.09
CA MET A 395 8.24 5.28 5.29
C MET A 395 9.70 5.73 5.25
N VAL A 396 10.03 6.69 6.11
CA VAL A 396 11.40 7.13 6.38
C VAL A 396 11.96 6.16 7.42
N HIS A 397 12.58 5.08 6.94
CA HIS A 397 13.10 3.99 7.76
C HIS A 397 14.10 3.13 6.97
N SER A 398 15.25 2.81 7.58
CA SER A 398 16.32 2.01 6.99
C SER A 398 15.89 0.55 6.75
N TRP A 399 16.24 -0.02 5.60
CA TRP A 399 15.86 -1.38 5.18
C TRP A 399 14.36 -1.72 5.12
N SER A 400 13.45 -0.78 5.39
CA SER A 400 12.00 -1.04 5.49
C SER A 400 11.40 -1.81 4.31
N ALA A 401 11.96 -1.67 3.11
CA ALA A 401 11.52 -2.30 1.87
C ALA A 401 12.46 -3.40 1.34
N SER A 402 13.44 -3.85 2.12
CA SER A 402 14.46 -4.81 1.66
C SER A 402 13.89 -6.17 1.29
N ASN A 403 12.89 -6.63 2.04
CA ASN A 403 12.24 -7.92 1.88
C ASN A 403 10.72 -7.72 1.89
N ILE A 404 10.24 -6.99 0.89
CA ILE A 404 8.87 -6.51 0.79
C ILE A 404 7.83 -7.60 0.50
N GLY A 405 8.22 -8.72 -0.12
CA GLY A 405 7.34 -9.86 -0.37
C GLY A 405 7.06 -10.72 0.87
N ARG A 406 7.64 -10.39 2.03
CA ARG A 406 7.58 -11.18 3.25
C ARG A 406 6.73 -10.52 4.34
N ARG A 407 5.66 -11.19 4.79
CA ARG A 407 4.78 -10.68 5.87
C ARG A 407 5.49 -10.48 7.22
N ASP A 408 6.54 -11.23 7.51
CA ASP A 408 7.34 -11.09 8.73
C ASP A 408 8.28 -9.88 8.69
N ARG A 409 8.14 -9.01 7.67
CA ARG A 409 8.92 -7.81 7.46
C ARG A 409 8.01 -6.60 7.33
N LEU A 410 8.58 -5.42 7.56
CA LEU A 410 7.83 -4.18 7.76
C LEU A 410 6.98 -3.80 6.53
N ALA A 411 7.59 -3.60 5.36
CA ALA A 411 6.84 -3.29 4.15
C ALA A 411 5.90 -4.41 3.71
N GLY A 412 6.30 -5.68 3.87
CA GLY A 412 5.44 -6.81 3.53
C GLY A 412 4.21 -6.90 4.41
N ARG A 413 4.33 -6.53 5.69
CA ARG A 413 3.17 -6.40 6.58
C ARG A 413 2.23 -5.28 6.17
N TRP A 414 2.77 -4.14 5.76
CA TRP A 414 1.98 -3.03 5.23
C TRP A 414 1.20 -3.44 3.97
N LEU A 415 1.83 -4.15 3.03
CA LEU A 415 1.17 -4.68 1.83
C LEU A 415 0.07 -5.69 2.15
N GLU A 416 0.34 -6.66 3.05
CA GLU A 416 -0.66 -7.64 3.53
C GLU A 416 -1.93 -6.94 4.05
N ARG A 417 -1.77 -5.76 4.64
CA ARG A 417 -2.86 -4.99 5.25
C ARG A 417 -3.52 -4.00 4.30
N GLY A 418 -3.18 -4.05 3.00
CA GLY A 418 -3.88 -3.32 1.95
C GLY A 418 -3.22 -2.03 1.50
N VAL A 419 -1.94 -1.83 1.79
CA VAL A 419 -1.17 -0.75 1.17
C VAL A 419 -1.00 -1.06 -0.32
N PHE A 420 -1.28 -0.08 -1.19
CA PHE A 420 -1.19 -0.24 -2.64
C PHE A 420 -0.05 0.59 -3.27
N CYS A 421 0.46 1.59 -2.55
CA CYS A 421 1.66 2.34 -2.89
C CYS A 421 2.56 2.41 -1.67
N TYR A 422 3.83 2.06 -1.81
CA TYR A 422 4.79 2.05 -0.71
C TYR A 422 6.12 2.68 -1.15
N ALA A 423 6.61 3.65 -0.38
CA ALA A 423 7.96 4.18 -0.52
C ALA A 423 8.78 3.86 0.72
N GLY A 424 9.97 3.30 0.53
CA GLY A 424 10.89 3.00 1.63
C GLY A 424 12.26 2.60 1.12
N SER A 425 13.13 2.14 2.03
CA SER A 425 14.53 1.87 1.69
C SER A 425 14.85 0.39 1.61
N VAL A 426 15.65 -0.01 0.61
CA VAL A 426 16.11 -1.41 0.44
C VAL A 426 17.47 -1.70 1.12
N SER A 427 18.06 -0.68 1.74
CA SER A 427 19.33 -0.72 2.49
C SER A 427 19.36 0.46 3.49
N GLU A 428 20.47 0.73 4.17
CA GLU A 428 20.67 1.93 5.02
C GLU A 428 20.91 3.17 4.15
N PRO A 429 19.97 4.09 3.97
CA PRO A 429 20.06 5.11 2.93
C PRO A 429 20.73 6.41 3.41
N TYR A 430 21.03 6.57 4.71
CA TYR A 430 21.18 7.88 5.35
C TYR A 430 19.91 8.76 5.22
N LEU A 431 19.71 9.68 6.16
CA LEU A 431 18.46 10.46 6.23
C LEU A 431 18.22 11.34 4.98
N GLN A 432 19.29 11.93 4.43
CA GLN A 432 19.22 12.83 3.27
C GLN A 432 18.82 12.17 1.94
N ALA A 433 18.79 10.82 1.89
CA ALA A 433 18.26 10.12 0.73
C ALA A 433 16.75 10.28 0.57
N PHE A 434 16.05 10.47 1.69
CA PHE A 434 14.61 10.68 1.70
C PHE A 434 14.28 12.14 1.36
N VAL A 435 13.10 12.35 0.80
CA VAL A 435 12.50 13.67 0.71
C VAL A 435 11.88 13.99 2.07
N PRO A 436 12.18 15.16 2.69
CA PRO A 436 11.55 15.55 3.95
C PRO A 436 10.02 15.47 3.89
N THR A 437 9.39 14.90 4.93
CA THR A 437 7.96 14.58 4.95
C THR A 437 7.04 15.77 4.60
N PRO A 438 7.28 17.01 5.10
CA PRO A 438 6.50 18.18 4.68
C PRO A 438 6.66 18.50 3.19
N ASN A 439 7.86 18.33 2.63
CA ASN A 439 8.14 18.58 1.22
C ASN A 439 7.48 17.53 0.32
N ALA A 440 7.51 16.26 0.73
CA ALA A 440 6.79 15.19 0.05
C ALA A 440 5.29 15.48 -0.03
N CYS A 441 4.68 15.88 1.10
CA CYS A 441 3.28 16.30 1.14
C CYS A 441 3.03 17.50 0.23
N GLY A 442 3.89 18.53 0.25
CA GLY A 442 3.78 19.69 -0.62
C GLY A 442 3.81 19.34 -2.11
N ARG A 443 4.69 18.40 -2.52
CA ARG A 443 4.76 17.92 -3.91
C ARG A 443 3.48 17.18 -4.32
N LEU A 444 2.97 16.28 -3.47
CA LEU A 444 1.72 15.57 -3.73
C LEU A 444 0.55 16.55 -3.90
N LEU A 445 0.43 17.56 -3.03
CA LEU A 445 -0.62 18.58 -3.13
C LEU A 445 -0.48 19.50 -4.35
N ALA A 446 0.75 19.72 -4.82
CA ALA A 446 1.00 20.41 -6.07
C ALA A 446 0.59 19.57 -7.30
N GLY A 447 0.14 18.34 -7.10
CA GLY A 447 -0.33 17.42 -8.15
C GLY A 447 0.74 16.47 -8.66
N ALA A 448 1.97 16.53 -8.14
CA ALA A 448 2.99 15.57 -8.54
C ALA A 448 2.60 14.15 -8.14
N PRO A 449 2.84 13.15 -9.00
CA PRO A 449 2.50 11.77 -8.67
C PRO A 449 3.41 11.22 -7.56
N PHE A 450 2.99 10.12 -6.94
CA PHE A 450 3.61 9.53 -5.75
C PHE A 450 5.07 9.16 -5.96
N GLY A 451 5.39 8.52 -7.10
CA GLY A 451 6.76 8.15 -7.44
C GLY A 451 7.70 9.34 -7.58
N ALA A 452 7.21 10.45 -8.14
CA ALA A 452 7.98 11.69 -8.29
C ALA A 452 8.09 12.47 -6.97
N SER A 453 7.03 12.48 -6.16
CA SER A 453 6.98 13.24 -4.91
C SER A 453 7.99 12.75 -3.88
N LEU A 454 8.35 11.47 -3.93
CA LEU A 454 9.16 10.79 -2.91
C LEU A 454 10.59 10.48 -3.36
N ARG A 455 11.00 10.96 -4.54
CA ARG A 455 12.37 10.82 -5.04
C ARG A 455 13.14 12.14 -5.06
N GLN A 456 14.46 12.00 -4.94
CA GLN A 456 15.40 13.08 -5.23
C GLN A 456 15.78 12.99 -6.71
N ASP A 457 15.46 14.02 -7.49
CA ASP A 457 15.66 13.99 -8.95
C ASP A 457 17.12 14.27 -9.33
N ASN A 458 17.74 15.28 -8.73
CA ASN A 458 19.13 15.69 -8.99
C ASN A 458 20.12 15.00 -8.04
N ALA A 459 20.03 13.68 -7.93
CA ALA A 459 20.84 12.90 -7.01
C ALA A 459 21.40 11.64 -7.67
N PRO A 460 22.53 11.09 -7.17
CA PRO A 460 22.99 9.77 -7.62
C PRO A 460 21.92 8.70 -7.39
N LEU A 461 22.14 7.52 -7.97
CA LEU A 461 21.34 6.33 -7.68
C LEU A 461 21.25 6.13 -6.16
N TRP A 462 20.04 5.91 -5.66
CA TRP A 462 19.71 5.83 -4.23
C TRP A 462 19.04 4.51 -3.87
N LYS A 463 18.87 4.30 -2.55
CA LYS A 463 18.34 3.07 -1.96
C LYS A 463 16.81 3.12 -1.75
N ILE A 464 16.15 4.17 -2.24
CA ILE A 464 14.71 4.38 -2.08
C ILE A 464 13.95 3.68 -3.21
N ALA A 465 13.11 2.73 -2.84
CA ALA A 465 12.24 1.99 -3.74
C ALA A 465 10.81 2.49 -3.64
N ILE A 466 10.13 2.53 -4.79
CA ILE A 466 8.69 2.75 -4.92
C ILE A 466 8.06 1.44 -5.36
N PHE A 467 7.03 1.01 -4.65
CA PHE A 467 6.15 -0.10 -5.00
C PHE A 467 4.73 0.42 -5.17
N GLY A 468 3.97 -0.22 -6.04
CA GLY A 468 2.75 0.34 -6.58
C GLY A 468 2.97 1.12 -7.87
N ASP A 469 1.91 1.77 -8.29
CA ASP A 469 1.87 2.61 -9.47
C ASP A 469 2.57 3.96 -9.19
N PRO A 470 3.67 4.29 -9.91
CA PRO A 470 4.40 5.53 -9.70
C PRO A 470 3.59 6.77 -10.05
N LEU A 471 2.53 6.64 -10.85
CA LEU A 471 1.68 7.73 -11.35
C LEU A 471 0.42 7.97 -10.49
N TYR A 472 0.24 7.25 -9.38
CA TYR A 472 -0.80 7.59 -8.41
C TYR A 472 -0.64 9.05 -7.95
N ALA A 473 -1.64 9.90 -8.20
CA ALA A 473 -1.59 11.33 -7.95
C ALA A 473 -2.85 11.80 -7.22
N LEU A 474 -2.70 12.81 -6.35
CA LEU A 474 -3.83 13.36 -5.59
C LEU A 474 -4.71 14.24 -6.46
N GLY A 475 -6.03 14.06 -6.32
CA GLY A 475 -7.04 14.81 -7.06
C GLY A 475 -7.04 14.49 -8.56
N ALA A 476 -6.73 13.25 -8.92
CA ALA A 476 -6.69 12.75 -10.29
C ALA A 476 -7.70 11.60 -10.49
N THR A 477 -8.90 11.73 -9.93
CA THR A 477 -9.99 10.77 -10.15
C THR A 477 -11.05 11.29 -11.12
N GLY A 478 -11.61 10.36 -11.89
CA GLY A 478 -12.65 10.63 -12.87
C GLY A 478 -13.97 11.00 -12.20
N LYS A 479 -14.86 11.63 -12.97
CA LYS A 479 -16.19 11.99 -12.46
C LYS A 479 -17.01 10.72 -12.22
N ARG A 480 -17.51 10.55 -10.99
CA ARG A 480 -18.38 9.41 -10.64
C ARG A 480 -19.75 9.51 -11.30
N VAL A 481 -20.19 8.43 -11.94
CA VAL A 481 -21.51 8.32 -12.60
C VAL A 481 -22.23 7.03 -12.20
N GLY A 482 -23.57 7.04 -12.21
CA GLY A 482 -24.40 5.92 -11.72
C GLY A 482 -24.70 4.82 -12.74
N ASP A 483 -24.14 4.91 -13.95
CA ASP A 483 -24.45 3.99 -15.05
C ASP A 483 -23.99 2.55 -14.77
N ASP A 484 -24.62 1.59 -15.46
CA ASP A 484 -24.23 0.18 -15.41
C ASP A 484 -22.97 -0.09 -16.26
N PRO A 485 -22.07 -0.98 -15.79
CA PRO A 485 -21.01 -1.48 -16.65
C PRO A 485 -21.62 -2.24 -17.82
N ALA A 486 -21.00 -2.14 -19.00
CA ALA A 486 -21.43 -2.82 -20.22
C ALA A 486 -21.10 -4.33 -20.20
N LEU A 487 -21.50 -5.03 -19.13
CA LEU A 487 -21.24 -6.44 -18.87
C LEU A 487 -22.55 -7.20 -18.78
N LYS A 488 -22.92 -7.85 -19.89
CA LYS A 488 -24.14 -8.66 -19.94
C LYS A 488 -24.06 -9.79 -18.91
N GLY A 489 -25.09 -9.92 -18.09
CA GLY A 489 -25.20 -10.95 -17.05
C GLY A 489 -24.55 -10.57 -15.71
N ALA A 490 -24.08 -9.34 -15.53
CA ALA A 490 -23.66 -8.87 -14.22
C ALA A 490 -24.85 -8.84 -13.25
N ALA A 491 -24.65 -9.33 -12.03
CA ALA A 491 -25.69 -9.44 -11.01
C ALA A 491 -25.25 -8.74 -9.71
N SER A 492 -26.19 -8.31 -8.88
CA SER A 492 -25.84 -7.77 -7.56
C SER A 492 -25.25 -8.85 -6.67
N ILE A 493 -24.18 -8.55 -5.94
CA ILE A 493 -23.50 -9.51 -5.04
C ILE A 493 -24.40 -9.95 -3.89
N ASP A 494 -25.39 -9.14 -3.54
CA ASP A 494 -26.35 -9.38 -2.45
C ASP A 494 -27.63 -10.09 -2.91
N ALA A 495 -27.70 -10.50 -4.17
CA ALA A 495 -28.80 -11.29 -4.68
C ALA A 495 -28.96 -12.57 -3.84
N GLY A 496 -30.11 -12.70 -3.16
CA GLY A 496 -30.43 -13.84 -2.30
C GLY A 496 -29.91 -13.75 -0.86
N LEU A 497 -29.30 -12.64 -0.42
CA LEU A 497 -28.79 -12.50 0.96
C LEU A 497 -29.87 -12.77 2.02
N ARG A 498 -31.10 -12.33 1.79
CA ARG A 498 -32.22 -12.58 2.71
C ARG A 498 -32.53 -14.07 2.86
N ASP A 499 -32.46 -14.82 1.76
CA ASP A 499 -32.72 -16.26 1.76
C ASP A 499 -31.60 -17.00 2.47
N MET A 500 -30.33 -16.62 2.25
CA MET A 500 -29.18 -17.17 2.96
C MET A 500 -29.32 -17.01 4.48
N LEU A 501 -29.68 -15.81 4.94
CA LEU A 501 -29.90 -15.53 6.36
C LEU A 501 -31.08 -16.33 6.93
N THR A 502 -32.17 -16.47 6.17
CA THR A 502 -33.37 -17.20 6.60
C THR A 502 -33.10 -18.71 6.69
N GLN A 503 -32.26 -19.24 5.81
CA GLN A 503 -31.89 -20.66 5.76
C GLN A 503 -30.74 -21.01 6.72
N GLY A 504 -30.13 -20.03 7.39
CA GLY A 504 -28.96 -20.25 8.24
C GLY A 504 -27.67 -20.53 7.47
N ASP A 505 -27.59 -20.16 6.19
CA ASP A 505 -26.38 -20.24 5.36
C ASP A 505 -25.43 -19.06 5.71
N LEU A 506 -24.92 -19.12 6.94
CA LEU A 506 -24.14 -18.04 7.55
C LEU A 506 -22.81 -17.79 6.82
N ASP A 507 -22.16 -18.84 6.30
CA ASP A 507 -20.92 -18.72 5.54
C ASP A 507 -21.09 -17.80 4.33
N ARG A 508 -22.11 -18.07 3.51
CA ARG A 508 -22.36 -17.27 2.30
C ARG A 508 -22.88 -15.89 2.65
N ALA A 509 -23.77 -15.77 3.65
CA ALA A 509 -24.27 -14.49 4.09
C ALA A 509 -23.15 -13.56 4.62
N VAL A 510 -22.24 -14.07 5.46
CA VAL A 510 -21.10 -13.32 5.98
C VAL A 510 -20.17 -12.86 4.85
N ARG A 511 -19.84 -13.73 3.90
CA ARG A 511 -18.99 -13.37 2.75
C ARG A 511 -19.61 -12.27 1.89
N VAL A 512 -20.91 -12.36 1.61
CA VAL A 512 -21.65 -11.36 0.84
C VAL A 512 -21.66 -10.00 1.56
N LEU A 513 -21.86 -9.99 2.88
CA LEU A 513 -21.81 -8.76 3.68
C LEU A 513 -20.39 -8.18 3.75
N LEU A 514 -19.38 -9.04 3.92
CA LEU A 514 -17.97 -8.66 3.96
C LEU A 514 -17.55 -7.99 2.65
N MET A 515 -17.82 -8.60 1.49
CA MET A 515 -17.46 -8.03 0.18
C MET A 515 -18.20 -6.73 -0.15
N GLN A 516 -19.33 -6.43 0.52
CA GLN A 516 -19.98 -5.13 0.46
C GLN A 516 -19.36 -4.09 1.41
N GLY A 517 -18.31 -4.45 2.16
CA GLY A 517 -17.70 -3.59 3.17
C GLY A 517 -18.61 -3.33 4.38
N ARG A 518 -19.61 -4.18 4.64
CA ARG A 518 -20.61 -3.99 5.71
C ARG A 518 -20.14 -4.61 7.02
N ASP A 519 -19.02 -4.10 7.54
CA ASP A 519 -18.38 -4.64 8.75
C ASP A 519 -19.33 -4.63 9.97
N ASP A 520 -20.20 -3.62 10.09
CA ASP A 520 -21.18 -3.52 11.16
C ASP A 520 -22.21 -4.66 11.12
N ALA A 521 -22.67 -5.03 9.92
CA ALA A 521 -23.62 -6.10 9.71
C ALA A 521 -22.99 -7.47 9.99
N VAL A 522 -21.76 -7.70 9.51
CA VAL A 522 -21.01 -8.92 9.83
C VAL A 522 -20.81 -9.06 11.34
N THR A 523 -20.41 -7.97 12.00
CA THR A 523 -20.22 -7.91 13.46
C THR A 523 -21.51 -8.26 14.21
N LYS A 524 -22.66 -7.71 13.78
CA LYS A 524 -23.97 -8.01 14.37
C LYS A 524 -24.38 -9.47 14.17
N VAL A 525 -24.10 -10.07 13.00
CA VAL A 525 -24.35 -11.50 12.74
C VAL A 525 -23.50 -12.35 13.69
N ALA A 526 -22.20 -12.08 13.80
CA ALA A 526 -21.31 -12.80 14.70
C ALA A 526 -21.79 -12.72 16.16
N GLU A 527 -22.17 -11.51 16.62
CA GLU A 527 -22.68 -11.29 17.97
C GLU A 527 -24.00 -12.05 18.23
N ALA A 528 -24.94 -12.01 17.28
CA ALA A 528 -26.20 -12.74 17.39
C ALA A 528 -25.98 -14.26 17.50
N VAL A 529 -25.13 -14.82 16.64
CA VAL A 529 -24.80 -16.26 16.66
C VAL A 529 -24.10 -16.66 17.95
N LEU A 530 -23.19 -15.83 18.47
CA LEU A 530 -22.51 -16.12 19.74
C LEU A 530 -23.42 -15.95 20.96
N ASN A 531 -24.53 -15.22 20.85
CA ASN A 531 -25.50 -15.08 21.95
C ASN A 531 -26.61 -16.14 21.92
N ASP A 532 -26.74 -16.90 20.83
CA ASP A 532 -27.70 -18.00 20.70
C ASP A 532 -27.02 -19.36 20.92
N PRO A 533 -27.28 -20.08 22.04
CA PRO A 533 -26.71 -21.39 22.29
C PRO A 533 -27.05 -22.46 21.23
N GLY A 534 -28.12 -22.24 20.46
CA GLY A 534 -28.57 -23.13 19.39
C GLY A 534 -27.82 -22.93 18.07
N GLN A 535 -27.02 -21.88 17.93
CA GLN A 535 -26.27 -21.58 16.71
C GLN A 535 -24.77 -21.62 16.94
N LYS A 536 -24.01 -21.89 15.87
CA LYS A 536 -22.55 -21.88 15.89
C LYS A 536 -22.05 -21.26 14.60
N LEU A 537 -20.99 -20.46 14.72
CA LEU A 537 -20.19 -20.08 13.57
C LEU A 537 -19.40 -21.31 13.12
N THR A 538 -19.43 -21.58 11.81
CA THR A 538 -18.44 -22.44 11.18
C THR A 538 -17.04 -21.81 11.32
N PRO A 539 -15.96 -22.59 11.23
CA PRO A 539 -14.60 -22.05 11.27
C PRO A 539 -14.32 -21.00 10.18
N GLU A 540 -14.92 -21.17 9.01
CA GLU A 540 -14.83 -20.25 7.88
C GLU A 540 -15.56 -18.94 8.17
N ALA A 541 -16.84 -18.99 8.58
CA ALA A 541 -17.59 -17.78 8.95
C ALA A 541 -16.93 -17.05 10.13
N ALA A 542 -16.45 -17.79 11.14
CA ALA A 542 -15.73 -17.20 12.27
C ALA A 542 -14.49 -16.42 11.80
N SER A 543 -13.69 -17.00 10.91
CA SER A 543 -12.51 -16.35 10.34
C SER A 543 -12.87 -15.07 9.57
N ASP A 544 -13.94 -15.10 8.77
CA ASP A 544 -14.43 -13.94 8.02
C ASP A 544 -15.05 -12.85 8.94
N CYS A 545 -15.38 -13.16 10.20
CA CYS A 545 -15.94 -12.20 11.17
C CYS A 545 -14.88 -11.45 12.00
N VAL A 546 -13.64 -11.95 12.09
CA VAL A 546 -12.58 -11.39 12.97
C VAL A 546 -12.24 -9.94 12.60
N LEU A 547 -11.85 -9.69 11.34
CA LEU A 547 -11.43 -8.36 10.92
C LEU A 547 -12.56 -7.32 10.95
N PRO A 548 -13.81 -7.64 10.54
CA PRO A 548 -14.96 -6.78 10.78
C PRO A 548 -15.15 -6.40 12.25
N ALA A 549 -15.12 -7.37 13.17
CA ALA A 549 -15.25 -7.10 14.60
C ALA A 549 -14.11 -6.20 15.13
N PHE A 550 -12.88 -6.45 14.68
CA PHE A 550 -11.72 -5.61 14.98
C PHE A 550 -11.93 -4.17 14.49
N ARG A 551 -12.38 -4.01 13.24
CA ARG A 551 -12.62 -2.68 12.66
C ARG A 551 -13.72 -1.90 13.38
N MET A 552 -14.73 -2.62 13.87
CA MET A 552 -15.77 -2.05 14.74
C MET A 552 -15.30 -1.80 16.18
N SER A 553 -14.00 -1.97 16.48
CA SER A 553 -13.41 -1.84 17.81
C SER A 553 -14.11 -2.71 18.88
N ARG A 554 -14.67 -3.85 18.46
CA ARG A 554 -15.31 -4.84 19.34
C ARG A 554 -14.27 -5.85 19.83
N ASN A 555 -13.28 -5.36 20.57
CA ASN A 555 -12.14 -6.17 21.02
C ASN A 555 -12.56 -7.39 21.85
N ASP A 556 -13.65 -7.25 22.63
CA ASP A 556 -14.24 -8.35 23.39
C ASP A 556 -14.83 -9.44 22.47
N LEU A 557 -15.43 -9.03 21.36
CA LEU A 557 -16.02 -9.95 20.39
C LEU A 557 -14.95 -10.68 19.59
N VAL A 558 -13.83 -10.03 19.25
CA VAL A 558 -12.73 -10.64 18.50
C VAL A 558 -12.25 -11.92 19.18
N TRP A 559 -11.87 -11.87 20.46
CA TRP A 559 -11.37 -13.07 21.14
C TRP A 559 -12.48 -14.10 21.40
N LYS A 560 -13.74 -13.68 21.58
CA LYS A 560 -14.89 -14.60 21.67
C LYS A 560 -15.14 -15.35 20.37
N ILE A 561 -14.94 -14.71 19.21
CA ILE A 561 -14.99 -15.36 17.90
C ILE A 561 -13.90 -16.44 17.83
N PHE A 562 -12.67 -16.16 18.25
CA PHE A 562 -11.61 -17.17 18.32
C PHE A 562 -11.96 -18.33 19.27
N ALA A 563 -12.45 -18.02 20.47
CA ALA A 563 -12.78 -19.02 21.47
C ALA A 563 -13.89 -19.99 21.02
N ARG A 564 -14.81 -19.55 20.15
CA ARG A 564 -15.94 -20.37 19.68
C ARG A 564 -15.86 -20.84 18.22
N GLY A 565 -15.06 -20.17 17.40
CA GLY A 565 -14.94 -20.41 15.95
C GLY A 565 -14.03 -21.58 15.58
N GLY A 566 -13.29 -22.14 16.53
CA GLY A 566 -12.39 -23.27 16.26
C GLY A 566 -11.01 -22.86 15.76
N SER A 567 -10.20 -23.85 15.35
CA SER A 567 -8.76 -23.69 15.18
C SER A 567 -8.31 -23.02 13.88
N VAL A 568 -9.17 -22.90 12.85
CA VAL A 568 -8.76 -22.33 11.55
C VAL A 568 -8.23 -20.92 11.70
N ALA A 569 -8.90 -20.08 12.50
CA ALA A 569 -8.46 -18.71 12.76
C ALA A 569 -7.11 -18.64 13.49
N LEU A 570 -6.78 -19.64 14.32
CA LEU A 570 -5.49 -19.71 15.05
C LEU A 570 -4.31 -20.05 14.13
N HIS A 571 -4.56 -20.65 12.97
CA HIS A 571 -3.52 -20.94 11.99
C HIS A 571 -3.36 -19.82 10.97
N ASP A 572 -4.19 -18.78 11.06
CA ASP A 572 -4.11 -17.65 10.17
C ASP A 572 -3.30 -16.50 10.76
N PRO A 573 -2.14 -16.17 10.19
CA PRO A 573 -1.26 -15.20 10.81
C PRO A 573 -1.79 -13.76 10.80
N ALA A 574 -2.64 -13.37 9.86
CA ALA A 574 -3.25 -12.04 9.82
C ALA A 574 -4.35 -11.91 10.89
N LEU A 575 -5.13 -12.98 11.10
CA LEU A 575 -6.15 -12.98 12.15
C LEU A 575 -5.52 -13.02 13.55
N LEU A 576 -4.40 -13.74 13.71
CA LEU A 576 -3.63 -13.72 14.96
C LEU A 576 -3.14 -12.31 15.31
N ASP A 577 -2.70 -11.52 14.33
CA ASP A 577 -2.35 -10.13 14.56
C ASP A 577 -3.54 -9.31 15.05
N ALA A 578 -4.70 -9.42 14.41
CA ALA A 578 -5.92 -8.74 14.86
C ALA A 578 -6.31 -9.15 16.29
N LEU A 579 -6.15 -10.43 16.65
CA LEU A 579 -6.35 -10.92 18.00
C LEU A 579 -5.39 -10.23 18.98
N TRP A 580 -4.08 -10.27 18.73
CA TRP A 580 -3.08 -9.65 19.62
C TRP A 580 -3.22 -8.15 19.75
N LEU A 581 -3.47 -7.46 18.64
CA LEU A 581 -3.67 -6.02 18.64
C LEU A 581 -4.90 -5.63 19.48
N SER A 582 -6.02 -6.35 19.31
CA SER A 582 -7.27 -6.03 20.02
C SER A 582 -7.28 -6.44 21.49
N THR A 583 -6.62 -7.54 21.86
CA THR A 583 -6.63 -8.06 23.24
C THR A 583 -5.59 -7.40 24.13
N LYS A 584 -4.57 -6.76 23.57
CA LYS A 584 -3.53 -6.12 24.38
C LYS A 584 -4.07 -5.14 25.45
N PRO A 585 -4.99 -4.21 25.14
CA PRO A 585 -5.61 -3.38 26.17
C PRO A 585 -6.43 -4.16 27.20
N LEU A 586 -6.97 -5.34 26.84
CA LEU A 586 -7.73 -6.20 27.76
C LEU A 586 -6.82 -6.91 28.76
N LEU A 587 -5.64 -7.34 28.30
CA LEU A 587 -4.60 -7.97 29.11
C LEU A 587 -4.06 -7.05 30.21
N GLU A 588 -4.04 -5.74 29.97
CA GLU A 588 -3.56 -4.72 30.93
C GLU A 588 -4.62 -4.34 31.99
N GLY A 589 -5.89 -4.71 31.80
CA GLY A 589 -7.00 -4.23 32.63
C GLY A 589 -7.77 -5.33 33.38
N HIS A 590 -8.46 -6.21 32.66
CA HIS A 590 -9.45 -7.15 33.21
C HIS A 590 -9.45 -8.46 32.42
N ALA A 591 -8.32 -9.18 32.43
CA ALA A 591 -8.20 -10.42 31.69
C ALA A 591 -8.90 -11.60 32.39
N ASP A 592 -9.68 -12.36 31.61
CA ASP A 592 -10.28 -13.64 32.00
C ASP A 592 -9.25 -14.77 31.87
N GLY A 593 -9.31 -15.79 32.73
CA GLY A 593 -8.51 -17.01 32.60
C GLY A 593 -8.72 -17.71 31.24
N ALA A 594 -9.93 -17.66 30.67
CA ALA A 594 -10.20 -18.15 29.33
C ALA A 594 -9.41 -17.40 28.25
N LEU A 595 -9.27 -16.08 28.40
CA LEU A 595 -8.46 -15.26 27.49
C LEU A 595 -6.99 -15.64 27.59
N PHE A 596 -6.44 -15.85 28.79
CA PHE A 596 -5.05 -16.29 28.93
C PHE A 596 -4.78 -17.63 28.23
N GLY A 597 -5.66 -18.61 28.41
CA GLY A 597 -5.53 -19.91 27.74
C GLY A 597 -5.60 -19.82 26.22
N LEU A 598 -6.41 -18.90 25.68
CA LEU A 598 -6.44 -18.61 24.24
C LEU A 598 -5.14 -17.94 23.77
N MET A 599 -4.68 -16.90 24.47
CA MET A 599 -3.48 -16.16 24.07
C MET A 599 -2.20 -17.02 24.15
N GLU A 600 -2.13 -17.97 25.09
CA GLU A 600 -1.03 -18.95 25.18
C GLU A 600 -0.97 -19.86 23.94
N GLN A 601 -2.12 -20.20 23.34
CA GLN A 601 -2.21 -20.98 22.10
C GLN A 601 -1.99 -20.13 20.84
N ALA A 602 -2.17 -18.82 20.95
CA ALA A 602 -2.18 -17.89 19.83
C ALA A 602 -0.86 -17.12 19.64
N LEU A 603 0.27 -17.58 20.23
CA LEU A 603 1.56 -16.92 20.06
C LEU A 603 1.96 -16.79 18.58
N ARG A 604 2.34 -15.59 18.14
CA ARG A 604 2.70 -15.38 16.73
C ARG A 604 4.10 -15.93 16.46
N PRO A 605 4.30 -16.85 15.50
CA PRO A 605 5.58 -17.52 15.30
C PRO A 605 6.77 -16.57 15.15
N GLU A 606 6.60 -15.48 14.40
CA GLU A 606 7.68 -14.50 14.14
C GLU A 606 8.09 -13.68 15.37
N GLN A 607 7.30 -13.67 16.45
CA GLN A 607 7.54 -12.87 17.65
C GLN A 607 7.05 -13.53 18.94
N ALA A 608 7.01 -14.87 18.96
CA ALA A 608 6.39 -15.65 20.03
C ALA A 608 6.99 -15.35 21.41
N ALA A 609 8.30 -15.07 21.48
CA ALA A 609 8.96 -14.69 22.73
C ALA A 609 8.42 -13.37 23.30
N ARG A 610 8.16 -12.37 22.43
CA ARG A 610 7.60 -11.08 22.85
C ARG A 610 6.16 -11.25 23.32
N ASP A 611 5.37 -12.01 22.57
CA ASP A 611 3.97 -12.30 22.89
C ASP A 611 3.86 -13.01 24.24
N ALA A 612 4.70 -14.03 24.47
CA ALA A 612 4.77 -14.73 25.74
C ALA A 612 5.20 -13.80 26.89
N GLY A 613 6.15 -12.89 26.68
CA GLY A 613 6.54 -11.90 27.69
C GLY A 613 5.41 -10.94 28.06
N VAL A 614 4.63 -10.47 27.08
CA VAL A 614 3.42 -9.65 27.31
C VAL A 614 2.36 -10.44 28.10
N LEU A 615 2.08 -11.67 27.69
CA LEU A 615 1.12 -12.54 28.36
C LEU A 615 1.56 -12.89 29.79
N GLY A 616 2.83 -13.21 30.00
CA GLY A 616 3.39 -13.53 31.31
C GLY A 616 3.26 -12.37 32.30
N ARG A 617 3.49 -11.12 31.85
CA ARG A 617 3.24 -9.93 32.68
C ARG A 617 1.77 -9.80 33.09
N ALA A 618 0.85 -10.00 32.15
CA ALA A 618 -0.58 -9.93 32.44
C ALA A 618 -1.04 -11.04 33.42
N ILE A 619 -0.57 -12.27 33.20
CA ILE A 619 -0.82 -13.40 34.12
C ILE A 619 -0.24 -13.11 35.50
N MET A 620 0.97 -12.55 35.59
CA MET A 620 1.57 -12.21 36.88
C MET A 620 0.74 -11.19 37.65
N GLN A 621 0.22 -10.17 36.97
CA GLN A 621 -0.62 -9.13 37.60
C GLN A 621 -1.93 -9.70 38.16
N VAL A 622 -2.52 -10.72 37.51
CA VAL A 622 -3.84 -11.27 37.87
C VAL A 622 -3.75 -12.54 38.74
N GLN A 623 -2.81 -13.43 38.43
CA GLN A 623 -2.68 -14.77 39.01
C GLN A 623 -1.37 -15.00 39.79
N GLY A 624 -0.46 -14.02 39.81
CA GLY A 624 0.82 -14.08 40.52
C GLY A 624 1.99 -14.63 39.70
N ILE A 625 3.21 -14.40 40.20
CA ILE A 625 4.46 -14.72 39.50
C ILE A 625 4.64 -16.21 39.19
N ASP A 626 4.17 -17.09 40.08
CA ASP A 626 4.31 -18.54 39.89
C ASP A 626 3.46 -19.05 38.72
N ALA A 627 2.27 -18.47 38.50
CA ALA A 627 1.43 -18.79 37.36
C ALA A 627 2.10 -18.38 36.04
N ALA A 628 2.70 -17.18 36.00
CA ALA A 628 3.46 -16.70 34.84
C ALA A 628 4.68 -17.59 34.54
N ARG A 629 5.44 -17.98 35.57
CA ARG A 629 6.58 -18.91 35.41
C ARG A 629 6.13 -20.29 34.92
N ALA A 630 5.04 -20.82 35.46
CA ALA A 630 4.46 -22.07 35.01
C ALA A 630 4.05 -22.02 33.53
N MET A 631 3.50 -20.90 33.06
CA MET A 631 3.21 -20.68 31.64
C MET A 631 4.48 -20.71 30.79
N PHE A 632 5.54 -19.99 31.18
CA PHE A 632 6.81 -20.04 30.44
C PHE A 632 7.37 -21.46 30.33
N GLU A 633 7.33 -22.24 31.40
CA GLU A 633 7.77 -23.65 31.38
C GLU A 633 6.88 -24.53 30.48
N ARG A 634 5.56 -24.32 30.46
CA ARG A 634 4.67 -25.02 29.51
C ARG A 634 5.05 -24.72 28.05
N ILE A 635 5.21 -23.44 27.70
CA ILE A 635 5.58 -23.03 26.34
C ILE A 635 6.94 -23.61 25.96
N LYS A 636 7.94 -23.52 26.85
CA LYS A 636 9.28 -24.10 26.68
C LYS A 636 9.25 -25.61 26.41
N ASN A 637 8.38 -26.34 27.09
CA ASN A 637 8.26 -27.79 26.94
C ASN A 637 7.46 -28.21 25.70
N ALA A 638 6.52 -27.37 25.26
CA ALA A 638 5.69 -27.63 24.08
C ALA A 638 6.38 -27.24 22.76
N THR A 639 7.27 -26.26 22.76
CA THR A 639 7.91 -25.77 21.53
C THR A 639 9.11 -26.60 21.07
N THR A 640 9.25 -26.75 19.76
CA THR A 640 10.44 -27.31 19.10
C THR A 640 11.43 -26.24 18.63
N ASP A 641 11.05 -24.95 18.67
CA ASP A 641 11.94 -23.85 18.31
C ASP A 641 12.97 -23.61 19.42
N SER A 642 14.25 -23.82 19.10
CA SER A 642 15.35 -23.69 20.05
C SER A 642 15.51 -22.27 20.60
N LYS A 643 15.27 -21.24 19.79
CA LYS A 643 15.35 -19.84 20.22
C LYS A 643 14.22 -19.49 21.17
N LEU A 644 13.00 -19.93 20.86
CA LEU A 644 11.86 -19.73 21.75
C LEU A 644 12.07 -20.49 23.06
N LYS A 645 12.54 -21.75 22.99
CA LYS A 645 12.84 -22.57 24.18
C LYS A 645 13.84 -21.90 25.10
N GLU A 646 14.92 -21.35 24.54
CA GLU A 646 15.92 -20.60 25.29
C GLU A 646 15.34 -19.32 25.91
N ALA A 647 14.56 -18.56 25.14
CA ALA A 647 13.90 -17.34 25.63
C ALA A 647 12.95 -17.61 26.79
N MET A 648 12.11 -18.65 26.69
CA MET A 648 11.19 -19.06 27.76
C MET A 648 11.93 -19.57 28.99
N GLY A 649 13.03 -20.31 28.80
CA GLY A 649 13.89 -20.74 29.90
C GLY A 649 14.53 -19.57 30.64
N ARG A 650 14.97 -18.52 29.93
CA ARG A 650 15.45 -17.29 30.57
C ARG A 650 14.32 -16.59 31.32
N ALA A 651 13.16 -16.37 30.69
CA ALA A 651 12.02 -15.68 31.30
C ALA A 651 11.54 -16.36 32.60
N ALA A 652 11.44 -17.70 32.61
CA ALA A 652 11.05 -18.47 33.79
C ALA A 652 11.97 -18.27 35.00
N ASN A 653 13.25 -17.97 34.77
CA ASN A 653 14.28 -17.83 35.81
C ASN A 653 14.69 -16.38 36.12
N SER A 654 14.15 -15.41 35.37
CA SER A 654 14.54 -14.00 35.48
C SER A 654 13.45 -13.17 36.19
N PRO A 655 13.79 -11.99 36.74
CA PRO A 655 12.81 -11.13 37.38
C PRO A 655 11.87 -10.49 36.34
N PRO A 656 10.62 -10.11 36.70
CA PRO A 656 9.58 -9.68 35.75
C PRO A 656 9.93 -8.50 34.84
N GLU A 657 10.84 -7.64 35.27
CA GLU A 657 11.33 -6.49 34.50
C GLU A 657 12.09 -6.91 33.23
N SER A 658 12.53 -8.16 33.16
CA SER A 658 13.31 -8.72 32.04
C SER A 658 12.50 -9.54 31.04
N TRP A 659 11.19 -9.74 31.28
CA TRP A 659 10.32 -10.59 30.46
C TRP A 659 9.98 -10.01 29.08
#